data_AF-A0A9J6E7R0-F1
#
_entry.id   AF-A0A9J6E7R0-F1
#
_cell.length_a   1.000
_cell.length_b   1.000
_cell.length_c   1.000
_cell.angle_alpha   90.00
_cell.angle_beta   90.00
_cell.angle_gamma   90.00
#
_symmetry.space_group_name_H-M   'P 1'
#
loop_
_entity.id
_entity.type
_entity.pdbx_description
1 polymer ?
#
loop_
_entity_poly.entity_id
_entity_poly.type
_entity_poly.pdbx_seq_one_letter_code
_entity_poly.pdbx_strand_id
1 'polypeptide(L)'
;MSTGPRPQAPELLRRTMACTRRLLAVLLLFVLVFLYVATIGDEPPRQEQMWPVDDPTGDSVVPNDEHRHLMYFVQVSDTHLSGSVPQRAVHLKEFIAETIMKIIKPPIVVMTGDIVDSLGARFLDSGQMREEWQQYWRAIYETGVTRKHIWLDIRGNHDNLNLASVEDEHNFYRVYSVQGRQHLHSYSYTHRDGDDRYTFIGIDTCTDPGVKRPFNFIGSLPQVRGAIMSCCLLMGFLIAQECNHRQQLGGPYLCGHYHSLLGFFRGMYALQPSGFLELELADWKSGRLFRVAAVDHGLFSFVDVHFREWPIILVTNPKSAVMAMPGVEPLRRITHSTHVRALVFSPTSVSEVRCSVDDGPWQPLKRVAQGPLWVAPWDTKELSPGLHTLIVQAMTHEGLWSDAHVVTFSVDGTLPPHSVAMRILLQGGIRALRILFILIILACVLPLCWIKAVQTSSWLGPPDLSPGRCLGCGCLTRCLHLLVSVDVLFWPLVALPLYLAIGPWFVGEMVEGHLGACFVWGIVVYGTFLPGGLSYFYGMVFIAMCYVPLVCCLGCTLWRRRQALRAGTANPAVSALPLAAVLALQCLWAALFVLAYGYLALIFGFLLVGAPVVSVVSWQRARTLPYHRLEKFERFVGGGAANDGTATSKAGSS
;
A
#
# COMPACT_ATOMS: atom_id res chain seq x y z
N MET A 1 26.59 56.17 42.89
CA MET A 1 26.75 55.04 41.96
C MET A 1 27.33 53.85 42.72
N SER A 2 26.54 52.80 42.95
CA SER A 2 27.07 51.47 43.26
C SER A 2 25.98 50.46 42.93
N THR A 3 26.07 49.88 41.74
CA THR A 3 25.24 48.80 41.26
C THR A 3 25.68 47.51 41.94
N GLY A 4 24.98 47.10 43.00
CA GLY A 4 25.15 45.77 43.60
C GLY A 4 24.76 44.65 42.62
N PRO A 5 25.39 43.46 42.68
CA PRO A 5 25.18 42.42 41.68
C PRO A 5 23.78 41.82 41.82
N ARG A 6 23.06 41.68 40.70
CA ARG A 6 21.84 40.85 40.64
C ARG A 6 22.17 39.43 41.12
N PRO A 7 21.29 38.78 41.91
CA PRO A 7 21.51 37.41 42.34
C PRO A 7 21.63 36.52 41.10
N GLN A 8 22.79 35.87 40.95
CA GLN A 8 22.97 34.85 39.93
C GLN A 8 22.05 33.69 40.29
N ALA A 9 21.14 33.33 39.38
CA ALA A 9 20.39 32.08 39.49
C ALA A 9 21.38 30.94 39.79
N PRO A 10 21.09 30.04 40.75
CA PRO A 10 22.05 29.05 41.20
C PRO A 10 22.58 28.27 39.99
N GLU A 11 23.89 28.04 39.93
CA GLU A 11 24.61 27.35 38.85
C GLU A 11 23.89 26.08 38.37
N LEU A 12 23.24 25.37 39.31
CA LEU A 12 22.40 24.21 39.07
C LEU A 12 21.20 24.53 38.16
N LEU A 13 20.49 25.63 38.43
CA LEU A 13 19.34 26.13 37.67
C LEU A 13 19.73 26.55 36.24
N ARG A 14 20.92 27.15 36.05
CA ARG A 14 21.46 27.48 34.73
C ARG A 14 21.76 26.22 33.91
N ARG A 15 22.36 25.19 34.54
CA ARG A 15 22.66 23.91 33.87
C ARG A 15 21.39 23.13 33.51
N THR A 16 20.37 23.12 34.37
CA THR A 16 19.07 22.50 34.04
C THR A 16 18.38 23.24 32.91
N MET A 17 18.28 24.58 32.96
CA MET A 17 17.67 25.38 31.88
C MET A 17 18.39 25.22 30.53
N ALA A 18 19.72 25.08 30.53
CA ALA A 18 20.49 24.81 29.32
C ALA A 18 20.16 23.42 28.72
N CYS A 19 19.94 22.41 29.57
CA CYS A 19 19.56 21.06 29.14
C CYS A 19 18.14 21.03 28.56
N THR A 20 17.16 21.69 29.20
CA THR A 20 15.79 21.81 28.68
C THR A 20 15.75 22.59 27.37
N ARG A 21 16.52 23.68 27.25
CA ARG A 21 16.62 24.44 25.98
C ARG A 21 17.22 23.62 24.85
N ARG A 22 18.26 22.82 25.13
CA ARG A 22 18.84 21.89 24.12
C ARG A 22 17.85 20.81 23.71
N LEU A 23 17.10 20.24 24.66
CA LEU A 23 16.06 19.25 24.37
C LEU A 23 14.94 19.84 23.50
N LEU A 24 14.45 21.03 23.84
CA LEU A 24 13.43 21.76 23.07
C LEU A 24 13.93 22.11 21.66
N ALA A 25 15.19 22.53 21.51
CA ALA A 25 15.77 22.81 20.21
C ALA A 25 15.88 21.54 19.34
N VAL A 26 16.27 20.40 19.93
CA VAL A 26 16.32 19.11 19.22
C VAL A 26 14.92 18.63 18.83
N LEU A 27 13.93 18.78 19.72
CA LEU A 27 12.53 18.44 19.43
C LEU A 27 11.93 19.36 18.36
N LEU A 28 12.22 20.66 18.41
CA LEU A 28 11.74 21.61 17.41
C LEU A 28 12.40 21.33 16.06
N LEU A 29 13.71 21.13 16.01
CA LEU A 29 14.42 20.72 14.80
C LEU A 29 13.85 19.40 14.27
N PHE A 30 13.58 18.43 15.14
CA PHE A 30 12.97 17.18 14.76
C PHE A 30 11.58 17.39 14.17
N VAL A 31 10.70 18.16 14.82
CA VAL A 31 9.36 18.49 14.30
C VAL A 31 9.46 19.21 12.96
N LEU A 32 10.41 20.13 12.79
CA LEU A 32 10.61 20.85 11.53
C LEU A 32 11.12 19.93 10.40
N VAL A 33 12.12 19.09 10.68
CA VAL A 33 12.61 18.07 9.73
C VAL A 33 11.51 17.06 9.42
N PHE A 34 10.69 16.73 10.40
CA PHE A 34 9.57 15.80 10.27
C PHE A 34 8.42 16.37 9.45
N LEU A 35 8.09 17.66 9.63
CA LEU A 35 7.16 18.39 8.77
C LEU A 35 7.72 18.49 7.35
N TYR A 36 9.01 18.75 7.20
CA TYR A 36 9.67 18.75 5.89
C TYR A 36 9.60 17.37 5.22
N VAL A 37 9.96 16.28 5.91
CA VAL A 37 9.84 14.90 5.40
C VAL A 37 8.40 14.51 5.09
N ALA A 38 7.44 14.97 5.90
CA ALA A 38 6.02 14.77 5.62
C ALA A 38 5.58 15.47 4.32
N THR A 39 6.22 16.57 3.94
CA THR A 39 5.94 17.30 2.69
C THR A 39 6.74 16.82 1.47
N ILE A 40 7.73 15.91 1.63
CA ILE A 40 8.46 15.34 0.49
C ILE A 40 7.47 14.52 -0.36
N GLY A 41 7.19 15.00 -1.58
CA GLY A 41 6.33 14.34 -2.55
C GLY A 41 4.85 14.74 -2.53
N ASP A 42 4.44 15.66 -1.65
CA ASP A 42 3.06 16.14 -1.59
C ASP A 42 2.88 17.42 -2.41
N GLU A 43 2.68 17.29 -3.72
CA GLU A 43 1.77 18.25 -4.35
C GLU A 43 0.34 17.77 -4.10
N PRO A 44 -0.54 18.59 -3.48
CA PRO A 44 -1.96 18.25 -3.49
C PRO A 44 -2.37 18.09 -4.95
N PRO A 45 -3.14 17.05 -5.31
CA PRO A 45 -3.66 16.95 -6.66
C PRO A 45 -4.39 18.26 -6.92
N ARG A 46 -3.89 19.05 -7.89
CA ARG A 46 -4.64 20.21 -8.35
C ARG A 46 -5.99 19.67 -8.77
N GLN A 47 -7.05 20.19 -8.17
CA GLN A 47 -8.40 20.07 -8.69
C GLN A 47 -8.40 20.83 -10.02
N GLU A 48 -7.81 20.24 -11.05
CA GLU A 48 -8.15 20.63 -12.41
C GLU A 48 -9.59 20.17 -12.60
N GLN A 49 -10.46 21.14 -12.83
CA GLN A 49 -11.86 20.93 -13.19
C GLN A 49 -11.92 19.92 -14.33
N MET A 50 -12.19 18.65 -14.02
CA MET A 50 -12.43 17.56 -14.97
C MET A 50 -13.86 17.62 -15.50
N TRP A 51 -14.25 18.79 -16.01
CA TRP A 51 -15.57 18.98 -16.60
C TRP A 51 -15.40 19.26 -18.09
N PRO A 52 -15.70 18.30 -18.97
CA PRO A 52 -16.44 18.68 -20.15
C PRO A 52 -17.82 19.16 -19.69
N VAL A 53 -18.04 20.45 -19.87
CA VAL A 53 -19.35 21.10 -19.89
C VAL A 53 -20.28 20.29 -20.78
N ASP A 54 -21.55 20.19 -20.36
CA ASP A 54 -22.68 19.66 -21.14
C ASP A 54 -22.44 19.72 -22.65
N ASP A 55 -22.35 18.55 -23.28
CA ASP A 55 -22.53 18.51 -24.73
C ASP A 55 -24.01 18.88 -25.00
N PRO A 56 -24.27 20.06 -25.60
CA PRO A 56 -25.62 20.54 -25.88
C PRO A 56 -26.19 19.86 -27.13
N THR A 57 -25.45 18.96 -27.78
CA THR A 57 -25.97 18.21 -28.91
C THR A 57 -26.87 17.08 -28.41
N GLY A 58 -28.11 17.08 -28.89
CA GLY A 58 -29.13 16.06 -28.62
C GLY A 58 -28.69 14.71 -29.19
N ASP A 59 -27.83 14.03 -28.46
CA ASP A 59 -27.16 12.84 -28.94
C ASP A 59 -28.12 11.63 -28.83
N SER A 60 -28.64 11.20 -29.99
CA SER A 60 -29.62 10.11 -30.15
C SER A 60 -29.08 8.69 -29.82
N VAL A 61 -27.84 8.61 -29.33
CA VAL A 61 -27.13 7.35 -29.06
C VAL A 61 -27.50 6.83 -27.68
N VAL A 62 -28.45 5.88 -27.63
CA VAL A 62 -28.90 5.21 -26.40
C VAL A 62 -28.87 3.69 -26.56
N PRO A 63 -28.61 2.92 -25.49
CA PRO A 63 -28.65 1.47 -25.55
C PRO A 63 -30.02 0.96 -26.03
N ASN A 64 -30.00 0.13 -27.07
CA ASN A 64 -31.18 -0.40 -27.76
C ASN A 64 -31.03 -1.92 -28.04
N ASP A 65 -31.71 -2.46 -29.05
CA ASP A 65 -31.66 -3.87 -29.45
C ASP A 65 -30.55 -4.22 -30.47
N GLU A 66 -29.72 -3.26 -30.87
CA GLU A 66 -28.71 -3.44 -31.91
C GLU A 66 -27.30 -3.74 -31.35
N HIS A 67 -26.46 -4.42 -32.13
CA HIS A 67 -25.07 -4.73 -31.78
C HIS A 67 -24.08 -3.59 -32.10
N ARG A 68 -24.54 -2.34 -32.16
CA ARG A 68 -23.71 -1.16 -32.44
C ARG A 68 -23.23 -0.50 -31.14
N HIS A 69 -22.19 0.33 -31.25
CA HIS A 69 -21.58 1.07 -30.14
C HIS A 69 -21.17 0.19 -28.95
N LEU A 70 -20.76 -1.04 -29.24
CA LEU A 70 -20.45 -2.06 -28.24
C LEU A 70 -19.08 -2.67 -28.55
N MET A 71 -18.14 -2.48 -27.64
CA MET A 71 -16.83 -3.13 -27.68
C MET A 71 -16.59 -3.85 -26.36
N TYR A 72 -16.08 -5.07 -26.43
CA TYR A 72 -15.66 -5.82 -25.24
C TYR A 72 -14.21 -6.28 -25.37
N PHE A 73 -13.56 -6.47 -24.22
CA PHE A 73 -12.18 -6.92 -24.13
C PHE A 73 -11.97 -7.76 -22.87
N VAL A 74 -10.81 -8.41 -22.81
CA VAL A 74 -10.42 -9.21 -21.65
C VAL A 74 -9.19 -8.61 -20.99
N GLN A 75 -9.22 -8.47 -19.67
CA GLN A 75 -8.05 -8.16 -18.84
C GLN A 75 -7.59 -9.41 -18.09
N VAL A 76 -6.28 -9.64 -18.10
CA VAL A 76 -5.59 -10.60 -17.24
C VAL A 76 -4.40 -9.88 -16.58
N SER A 77 -4.04 -10.27 -15.35
CA SER A 77 -2.94 -9.65 -14.61
C SER A 77 -2.27 -10.66 -13.69
N ASP A 78 -1.06 -10.35 -13.23
CA ASP A 78 -0.38 -11.05 -12.14
C ASP A 78 -0.28 -12.56 -12.42
N THR A 79 0.21 -12.91 -13.60
CA THR A 79 0.39 -14.33 -13.95
C THR A 79 1.49 -14.97 -13.13
N HIS A 80 2.49 -14.19 -12.70
CA HIS A 80 3.67 -14.63 -11.96
C HIS A 80 4.18 -15.97 -12.50
N LEU A 81 4.41 -16.05 -13.81
CA LEU A 81 4.92 -17.27 -14.41
C LEU A 81 6.22 -17.64 -13.74
N SER A 82 6.35 -18.92 -13.38
CA SER A 82 7.54 -19.38 -12.68
C SER A 82 7.99 -20.76 -13.12
N GLY A 83 9.30 -20.92 -13.24
CA GLY A 83 9.94 -22.22 -13.42
C GLY A 83 9.61 -23.20 -12.30
N SER A 84 9.42 -22.69 -11.08
CA SER A 84 9.07 -23.48 -9.89
C SER A 84 7.61 -23.94 -9.86
N VAL A 85 6.73 -23.27 -10.63
CA VAL A 85 5.28 -23.58 -10.70
C VAL A 85 4.82 -23.60 -12.16
N PRO A 86 5.25 -24.61 -12.95
CA PRO A 86 5.02 -24.65 -14.39
C PRO A 86 3.53 -24.69 -14.77
N GLN A 87 2.65 -25.13 -13.86
CA GLN A 87 1.20 -25.16 -14.07
C GLN A 87 0.62 -23.77 -14.38
N ARG A 88 1.25 -22.68 -13.90
CA ARG A 88 0.82 -21.30 -14.21
C ARG A 88 0.87 -21.03 -15.71
N ALA A 89 1.97 -21.44 -16.36
CA ALA A 89 2.15 -21.29 -17.80
C ALA A 89 1.21 -22.20 -18.61
N VAL A 90 1.02 -23.45 -18.14
CA VAL A 90 0.08 -24.39 -18.77
C VAL A 90 -1.35 -23.82 -18.76
N HIS A 91 -1.82 -23.35 -17.60
CA HIS A 91 -3.16 -22.79 -17.49
C HIS A 91 -3.31 -21.48 -18.29
N LEU A 92 -2.28 -20.64 -18.34
CA LEU A 92 -2.32 -19.43 -19.19
C LEU A 92 -2.45 -19.80 -20.67
N LYS A 93 -1.68 -20.78 -21.14
CA LYS A 93 -1.76 -21.27 -22.52
C LYS A 93 -3.14 -21.86 -22.83
N GLU A 94 -3.69 -22.65 -21.92
CA GLU A 94 -5.03 -23.23 -22.04
C GLU A 94 -6.11 -22.13 -22.06
N PHE A 95 -6.02 -21.13 -21.18
CA PHE A 95 -6.90 -19.97 -21.18
C PHE A 95 -6.88 -19.23 -22.51
N ILE A 96 -5.70 -18.99 -23.06
CA ILE A 96 -5.59 -18.36 -24.38
C ILE A 96 -6.24 -19.26 -25.45
N ALA A 97 -5.89 -20.55 -25.49
CA ALA A 97 -6.33 -21.46 -26.54
C ALA A 97 -7.85 -21.78 -26.49
N GLU A 98 -8.40 -21.95 -25.30
CA GLU A 98 -9.77 -22.42 -25.08
C GLU A 98 -10.73 -21.27 -24.78
N THR A 99 -10.36 -20.36 -23.87
CA THR A 99 -11.24 -19.26 -23.46
C THR A 99 -11.19 -18.09 -24.45
N ILE A 100 -10.00 -17.56 -24.74
CA ILE A 100 -9.85 -16.38 -25.62
C ILE A 100 -10.14 -16.74 -27.07
N MET A 101 -9.47 -17.76 -27.61
CA MET A 101 -9.51 -18.05 -29.05
C MET A 101 -10.82 -18.72 -29.53
N LYS A 102 -11.50 -19.50 -28.66
CA LYS A 102 -12.69 -20.27 -29.06
C LYS A 102 -14.00 -19.71 -28.52
N ILE A 103 -14.01 -19.17 -27.30
CA ILE A 103 -15.24 -18.81 -26.59
C ILE A 103 -15.50 -17.31 -26.64
N ILE A 104 -14.66 -16.49 -26.00
CA ILE A 104 -14.90 -15.04 -25.87
C ILE A 104 -14.59 -14.30 -27.17
N LYS A 105 -13.47 -14.64 -27.82
CA LYS A 105 -12.99 -14.02 -29.07
C LYS A 105 -12.98 -12.48 -29.03
N PRO A 106 -12.41 -11.85 -27.98
CA PRO A 106 -12.42 -10.39 -27.86
C PRO A 106 -11.51 -9.75 -28.93
N PRO A 107 -11.81 -8.56 -29.47
CA PRO A 107 -10.88 -7.84 -30.34
C PRO A 107 -9.53 -7.53 -29.66
N ILE A 108 -9.54 -7.32 -28.34
CA ILE A 108 -8.37 -6.92 -27.56
C ILE A 108 -8.28 -7.74 -26.27
N VAL A 109 -7.05 -8.11 -25.90
CA VAL A 109 -6.69 -8.65 -24.60
C VAL A 109 -5.61 -7.76 -23.98
N VAL A 110 -5.79 -7.36 -22.73
CA VAL A 110 -4.82 -6.55 -21.98
C VAL A 110 -4.19 -7.41 -20.86
N MET A 111 -2.86 -7.43 -20.80
CA MET A 111 -2.07 -8.07 -19.74
C MET A 111 -1.44 -6.98 -18.89
N THR A 112 -1.97 -6.74 -17.69
CA THR A 112 -1.72 -5.47 -16.99
C THR A 112 -0.44 -5.43 -16.15
N GLY A 113 0.23 -6.54 -15.87
CA GLY A 113 1.52 -6.52 -15.19
C GLY A 113 1.83 -7.82 -14.45
N ASP A 114 2.98 -7.86 -13.79
CA ASP A 114 3.49 -9.00 -13.03
C ASP A 114 3.38 -10.31 -13.82
N ILE A 115 3.92 -10.26 -15.04
CA ILE A 115 3.91 -11.36 -15.99
C ILE A 115 4.71 -12.54 -15.44
N VAL A 116 5.94 -12.27 -14.99
CA VAL A 116 6.85 -13.27 -14.41
C VAL A 116 6.96 -13.13 -12.89
N ASP A 117 7.41 -14.16 -12.18
CA ASP A 117 7.58 -14.09 -10.72
C ASP A 117 8.92 -13.42 -10.35
N SER A 118 9.98 -13.64 -11.13
CA SER A 118 11.31 -13.06 -10.91
C SER A 118 11.86 -13.31 -9.50
N LEU A 119 11.51 -14.48 -8.94
CA LEU A 119 11.92 -14.92 -7.61
C LEU A 119 12.97 -16.03 -7.70
N GLY A 120 14.13 -15.79 -7.10
CA GLY A 120 15.21 -16.77 -7.04
C GLY A 120 14.89 -17.97 -6.15
N ALA A 121 15.75 -18.98 -6.19
CA ALA A 121 15.59 -20.21 -5.39
C ALA A 121 15.77 -19.98 -3.88
N ARG A 122 16.42 -18.88 -3.48
CA ARG A 122 16.66 -18.52 -2.08
C ARG A 122 15.63 -17.50 -1.58
N PHE A 123 15.39 -17.51 -0.28
CA PHE A 123 14.51 -16.52 0.35
C PHE A 123 15.02 -15.09 0.12
N LEU A 124 14.13 -14.20 -0.34
CA LEU A 124 14.39 -12.80 -0.75
C LEU A 124 15.28 -12.59 -1.98
N ASP A 125 15.75 -13.66 -2.61
CA ASP A 125 16.46 -13.57 -3.89
C ASP A 125 15.49 -13.17 -5.01
N SER A 126 15.92 -12.26 -5.87
CA SER A 126 15.07 -11.71 -6.94
C SER A 126 15.89 -11.24 -8.13
N GLY A 127 15.41 -11.55 -9.33
CA GLY A 127 15.98 -11.09 -10.59
C GLY A 127 15.27 -11.72 -11.78
N GLN A 128 15.56 -11.19 -12.98
CA GLN A 128 14.90 -11.62 -14.20
C GLN A 128 15.35 -13.03 -14.61
N MET A 129 14.41 -13.98 -14.65
CA MET A 129 14.67 -15.37 -15.01
C MET A 129 14.24 -15.63 -16.45
N ARG A 130 15.20 -15.95 -17.32
CA ARG A 130 14.96 -16.10 -18.76
C ARG A 130 13.90 -17.16 -19.06
N GLU A 131 13.88 -18.25 -18.30
CA GLU A 131 12.94 -19.37 -18.47
C GLU A 131 11.48 -18.93 -18.28
N GLU A 132 11.20 -18.05 -17.32
CA GLU A 132 9.84 -17.55 -17.03
C GLU A 132 9.33 -16.70 -18.21
N TRP A 133 10.19 -15.84 -18.75
CA TRP A 133 9.89 -15.06 -19.95
C TRP A 133 9.72 -15.93 -21.20
N GLN A 134 10.50 -17.00 -21.34
CA GLN A 134 10.30 -17.97 -22.42
C GLN A 134 8.96 -18.71 -22.30
N GLN A 135 8.50 -19.01 -21.09
CA GLN A 135 7.17 -19.59 -20.89
C GLN A 135 6.07 -18.64 -21.36
N TYR A 136 6.17 -17.34 -21.04
CA TYR A 136 5.24 -16.33 -21.53
C TYR A 136 5.22 -16.28 -23.06
N TRP A 137 6.40 -16.13 -23.66
CA TRP A 137 6.54 -16.06 -25.11
C TRP A 137 5.97 -17.30 -25.81
N ARG A 138 6.22 -18.51 -25.28
CA ARG A 138 5.64 -19.76 -25.84
C ARG A 138 4.12 -19.77 -25.75
N ALA A 139 3.53 -19.34 -24.63
CA ALA A 139 2.08 -19.28 -24.49
C ALA A 139 1.44 -18.38 -25.56
N ILE A 140 2.05 -17.23 -25.87
CA ILE A 140 1.59 -16.31 -26.92
C ILE A 140 1.87 -16.88 -28.32
N TYR A 141 3.09 -17.35 -28.58
CA TYR A 141 3.53 -17.78 -29.90
C TYR A 141 2.84 -19.07 -30.35
N GLU A 142 2.80 -20.10 -29.50
CA GLU A 142 2.28 -21.42 -29.86
C GLU A 142 0.75 -21.43 -30.02
N THR A 143 0.04 -20.55 -29.33
CA THR A 143 -1.41 -20.38 -29.50
C THR A 143 -1.75 -19.53 -30.73
N GLY A 144 -0.80 -18.73 -31.22
CA GLY A 144 -1.00 -17.82 -32.34
C GLY A 144 -2.01 -16.70 -32.04
N VAL A 145 -2.22 -16.36 -30.76
CA VAL A 145 -3.25 -15.40 -30.32
C VAL A 145 -3.13 -14.04 -31.02
N THR A 146 -1.90 -13.57 -31.23
CA THR A 146 -1.60 -12.29 -31.90
C THR A 146 -1.94 -12.26 -33.39
N ARG A 147 -2.28 -13.41 -34.00
CA ARG A 147 -2.78 -13.46 -35.39
C ARG A 147 -4.27 -13.11 -35.51
N LYS A 148 -5.01 -13.16 -34.39
CA LYS A 148 -6.47 -12.96 -34.36
C LYS A 148 -6.91 -11.85 -33.41
N HIS A 149 -6.12 -11.59 -32.37
CA HIS A 149 -6.45 -10.65 -31.30
C HIS A 149 -5.28 -9.69 -31.08
N ILE A 150 -5.60 -8.46 -30.69
CA ILE A 150 -4.59 -7.50 -30.26
C ILE A 150 -4.23 -7.82 -28.80
N TRP A 151 -2.94 -7.98 -28.53
CA TRP A 151 -2.43 -8.30 -27.21
C TRP A 151 -1.60 -7.14 -26.67
N LEU A 152 -2.10 -6.47 -25.64
CA LEU A 152 -1.48 -5.28 -25.04
C LEU A 152 -0.92 -5.66 -23.67
N ASP A 153 0.38 -5.90 -23.57
CA ASP A 153 1.06 -6.15 -22.31
C ASP A 153 1.82 -4.93 -21.79
N ILE A 154 1.97 -4.81 -20.48
CA ILE A 154 2.79 -3.79 -19.81
C ILE A 154 3.49 -4.45 -18.61
N ARG A 155 4.62 -3.88 -18.17
CA ARG A 155 5.40 -4.41 -17.04
C ARG A 155 4.75 -4.08 -15.70
N GLY A 156 4.82 -5.03 -14.76
CA GLY A 156 4.65 -4.79 -13.33
C GLY A 156 5.98 -4.74 -12.58
N ASN A 157 5.92 -4.62 -11.26
CA ASN A 157 7.12 -4.51 -10.42
C ASN A 157 7.95 -5.81 -10.43
N HIS A 158 7.34 -6.99 -10.55
CA HIS A 158 8.08 -8.24 -10.67
C HIS A 158 8.84 -8.35 -12.00
N ASP A 159 8.28 -7.80 -13.07
CA ASP A 159 8.92 -7.71 -14.40
C ASP A 159 10.09 -6.70 -14.42
N ASN A 160 10.30 -5.99 -13.31
CA ASN A 160 11.32 -4.97 -13.12
C ASN A 160 12.24 -5.24 -11.91
N LEU A 161 12.22 -6.45 -11.33
CA LEU A 161 13.12 -6.80 -10.22
C LEU A 161 14.57 -6.95 -10.69
N ASN A 162 15.49 -6.32 -9.94
CA ASN A 162 16.95 -6.38 -10.14
C ASN A 162 17.39 -5.95 -11.55
N LEU A 163 16.89 -4.81 -12.04
CA LEU A 163 17.27 -4.23 -13.32
C LEU A 163 17.97 -2.89 -13.10
N ALA A 164 19.18 -2.73 -13.64
CA ALA A 164 19.95 -1.49 -13.48
C ALA A 164 19.41 -0.34 -14.33
N SER A 165 18.72 -0.65 -15.42
CA SER A 165 17.96 0.31 -16.20
C SER A 165 16.90 -0.36 -17.05
N VAL A 166 16.00 0.41 -17.67
CA VAL A 166 15.14 -0.11 -18.75
C VAL A 166 15.95 -0.69 -19.92
N GLU A 167 17.18 -0.23 -20.14
CA GLU A 167 18.03 -0.67 -21.24
C GLU A 167 18.88 -1.91 -20.92
N ASP A 168 18.81 -2.40 -19.67
CA ASP A 168 19.55 -3.57 -19.19
C ASP A 168 19.36 -4.80 -20.10
N GLU A 169 20.42 -5.58 -20.29
CA GLU A 169 20.40 -6.78 -21.12
C GLU A 169 19.52 -7.89 -20.53
N HIS A 170 19.31 -7.87 -19.21
CA HIS A 170 18.41 -8.76 -18.49
C HIS A 170 16.96 -8.28 -18.50
N ASN A 171 16.65 -7.12 -19.10
CA ASN A 171 15.28 -6.68 -19.32
C ASN A 171 14.60 -7.51 -20.41
N PHE A 172 14.21 -8.73 -20.03
CA PHE A 172 13.63 -9.74 -20.91
C PHE A 172 12.22 -9.40 -21.39
N TYR A 173 11.53 -8.44 -20.76
CA TYR A 173 10.28 -7.88 -21.31
C TYR A 173 10.49 -7.37 -22.73
N ARG A 174 11.62 -6.72 -23.02
CA ARG A 174 11.94 -6.16 -24.36
C ARG A 174 12.06 -7.23 -25.44
N VAL A 175 12.32 -8.47 -25.05
CA VAL A 175 12.60 -9.59 -25.96
C VAL A 175 11.38 -10.51 -26.10
N TYR A 176 10.74 -10.84 -24.98
CA TYR A 176 9.76 -11.92 -24.92
C TYR A 176 8.30 -11.45 -24.86
N SER A 177 8.04 -10.20 -24.50
CA SER A 177 6.68 -9.63 -24.53
C SER A 177 6.27 -9.20 -25.95
N VAL A 178 4.99 -8.88 -26.13
CA VAL A 178 4.45 -8.37 -27.39
C VAL A 178 4.78 -6.90 -27.56
N GLN A 179 4.46 -6.06 -26.57
CA GLN A 179 4.58 -4.60 -26.69
C GLN A 179 5.99 -4.11 -26.35
N GLY A 180 6.70 -4.78 -25.43
CA GLY A 180 8.06 -4.40 -25.00
C GLY A 180 9.12 -4.41 -26.11
N ARG A 181 8.84 -5.11 -27.22
CA ARG A 181 9.70 -5.11 -28.41
C ARG A 181 9.72 -3.77 -29.14
N GLN A 182 8.65 -3.01 -29.03
CA GLN A 182 8.45 -1.72 -29.71
C GLN A 182 8.40 -0.55 -28.72
N HIS A 183 8.01 -0.82 -27.48
CA HIS A 183 7.76 0.18 -26.46
C HIS A 183 8.58 -0.12 -25.19
N LEU A 184 9.61 0.69 -24.93
CA LEU A 184 10.43 0.55 -23.71
C LEU A 184 9.71 1.03 -22.45
N HIS A 185 8.73 1.93 -22.63
CA HIS A 185 7.95 2.56 -21.55
C HIS A 185 6.47 2.56 -21.95
N SER A 186 5.73 3.54 -21.41
CA SER A 186 4.34 3.81 -21.74
C SER A 186 4.08 3.93 -23.25
N TYR A 187 2.90 3.47 -23.68
CA TYR A 187 2.45 3.51 -25.06
C TYR A 187 0.94 3.74 -25.13
N SER A 188 0.42 4.03 -26.32
CA SER A 188 -1.01 4.13 -26.57
C SER A 188 -1.41 3.35 -27.81
N TYR A 189 -2.55 2.66 -27.75
CA TYR A 189 -3.15 1.95 -28.87
C TYR A 189 -4.61 2.39 -29.05
N THR A 190 -4.98 2.82 -30.26
CA THR A 190 -6.38 3.15 -30.58
C THR A 190 -6.99 2.09 -31.50
N HIS A 191 -8.04 1.46 -31.01
CA HIS A 191 -8.90 0.58 -31.80
C HIS A 191 -10.05 1.37 -32.41
N ARG A 192 -10.41 1.03 -33.65
CA ARG A 192 -11.54 1.59 -34.37
C ARG A 192 -12.53 0.46 -34.64
N ASP A 193 -13.79 0.68 -34.30
CA ASP A 193 -14.88 -0.24 -34.59
C ASP A 193 -16.06 0.56 -35.12
N GLY A 194 -16.33 0.44 -36.43
CA GLY A 194 -17.22 1.37 -37.13
C GLY A 194 -16.76 2.83 -36.95
N ASP A 195 -17.68 3.67 -36.46
CA ASP A 195 -17.44 5.08 -36.17
C ASP A 195 -16.83 5.32 -34.78
N ASP A 196 -16.81 4.29 -33.92
CA ASP A 196 -16.33 4.39 -32.55
C ASP A 196 -14.81 4.22 -32.44
N ARG A 197 -14.24 4.88 -31.43
CA ARG A 197 -12.81 4.83 -31.12
C ARG A 197 -12.57 4.51 -29.66
N TYR A 198 -11.71 3.53 -29.41
CA TYR A 198 -11.34 3.09 -28.06
C TYR A 198 -9.82 3.21 -27.89
N THR A 199 -9.36 3.97 -26.90
CA THR A 199 -7.92 4.20 -26.68
C THR A 199 -7.45 3.56 -25.39
N PHE A 200 -6.46 2.68 -25.54
CA PHE A 200 -5.76 1.99 -24.45
C PHE A 200 -4.42 2.69 -24.23
N ILE A 201 -4.12 3.05 -22.99
CA ILE A 201 -2.87 3.73 -22.63
C ILE A 201 -2.10 2.84 -21.65
N GLY A 202 -1.08 2.15 -22.14
CA GLY A 202 -0.14 1.45 -21.28
C GLY A 202 0.73 2.46 -20.56
N ILE A 203 0.66 2.47 -19.23
CA ILE A 203 1.46 3.36 -18.39
C ILE A 203 2.48 2.51 -17.64
N ASP A 204 3.74 2.68 -18.00
CA ASP A 204 4.84 2.09 -17.24
C ASP A 204 5.09 2.96 -16.01
N THR A 205 4.85 2.38 -14.83
CA THR A 205 5.12 3.02 -13.55
C THR A 205 6.31 2.40 -12.83
N CYS A 206 6.97 1.41 -13.44
CA CYS A 206 8.12 0.76 -12.85
C CYS A 206 9.20 1.79 -12.49
N THR A 207 9.87 1.57 -11.37
CA THR A 207 11.03 2.35 -10.97
C THR A 207 12.20 2.10 -11.92
N ASP A 208 13.02 3.12 -12.16
CA ASP A 208 14.26 2.97 -12.92
C ASP A 208 15.40 3.63 -12.11
N PRO A 209 16.30 2.84 -11.49
CA PRO A 209 16.45 1.39 -11.59
C PRO A 209 15.40 0.58 -10.80
N GLY A 210 15.23 -0.68 -11.18
CA GLY A 210 14.39 -1.65 -10.50
C GLY A 210 15.14 -2.42 -9.41
N VAL A 211 14.89 -2.09 -8.14
CA VAL A 211 15.63 -2.66 -7.00
C VAL A 211 15.25 -4.10 -6.70
N LYS A 212 16.10 -4.80 -5.93
CA LYS A 212 15.77 -6.12 -5.37
C LYS A 212 14.64 -6.02 -4.34
N ARG A 213 14.05 -7.17 -4.00
CA ARG A 213 13.10 -7.28 -2.88
C ARG A 213 13.75 -6.89 -1.55
N PRO A 214 12.98 -6.38 -0.57
CA PRO A 214 11.52 -6.26 -0.55
C PRO A 214 10.97 -4.87 -0.95
N PHE A 215 11.79 -3.96 -1.47
CA PHE A 215 11.37 -2.56 -1.64
C PHE A 215 10.81 -2.23 -3.03
N ASN A 216 10.94 -3.12 -4.02
CA ASN A 216 10.40 -2.96 -5.36
C ASN A 216 8.92 -3.37 -5.45
N PHE A 217 8.07 -2.60 -4.79
CA PHE A 217 6.62 -2.86 -4.73
C PHE A 217 5.80 -1.70 -5.29
N ILE A 218 6.34 -0.48 -5.35
CA ILE A 218 5.55 0.71 -5.64
C ILE A 218 6.15 1.44 -6.84
N GLY A 219 5.28 1.78 -7.79
CA GLY A 219 5.64 2.53 -8.99
C GLY A 219 5.57 4.05 -8.80
N SER A 220 6.17 4.77 -9.74
CA SER A 220 6.16 6.24 -9.78
C SER A 220 5.90 6.76 -11.19
N LEU A 221 5.04 7.79 -11.33
CA LEU A 221 4.82 8.45 -12.61
C LEU A 221 5.84 9.57 -12.85
N PRO A 222 6.57 9.56 -13.98
CA PRO A 222 7.61 10.56 -14.24
C PRO A 222 7.06 11.97 -14.54
N GLN A 223 5.83 12.11 -15.07
CA GLN A 223 5.26 13.40 -15.48
C GLN A 223 4.25 13.99 -14.48
N VAL A 224 3.70 13.17 -13.59
CA VAL A 224 2.87 13.62 -12.46
C VAL A 224 3.71 13.47 -11.20
N ARG A 225 4.53 14.49 -10.92
CA ARG A 225 5.28 14.56 -9.65
C ARG A 225 4.29 14.41 -8.48
N GLY A 226 4.33 13.27 -7.80
CA GLY A 226 3.53 13.02 -6.59
C GLY A 226 2.34 12.06 -6.74
N ALA A 227 2.06 11.54 -7.94
CA ALA A 227 1.12 10.42 -8.10
C ALA A 227 1.89 9.10 -7.94
N ILE A 228 1.75 8.51 -6.75
CA ILE A 228 2.22 7.16 -6.48
C ILE A 228 1.07 6.21 -6.78
N MET A 229 1.28 5.30 -7.72
CA MET A 229 0.25 4.38 -8.21
C MET A 229 0.74 2.94 -8.09
N SER A 230 -0.23 2.03 -7.92
CA SER A 230 -0.05 0.61 -8.21
C SER A 230 0.38 0.47 -9.68
N CYS A 231 1.31 -0.45 -10.01
CA CYS A 231 1.69 -0.65 -11.41
C CYS A 231 0.46 -1.00 -12.22
N CYS A 232 0.24 -0.42 -13.42
CA CYS A 232 -0.62 -0.94 -14.52
C CYS A 232 -1.20 0.15 -15.49
N LEU A 233 -1.91 -0.35 -16.51
CA LEU A 233 -2.57 0.27 -17.67
C LEU A 233 -3.72 1.25 -17.31
N LEU A 234 -3.80 2.39 -17.99
CA LEU A 234 -4.97 3.27 -17.97
C LEU A 234 -5.79 3.11 -19.25
N MET A 235 -7.11 3.03 -19.14
CA MET A 235 -8.00 3.14 -20.29
C MET A 235 -8.57 4.55 -20.39
N GLY A 236 -8.45 5.18 -21.55
CA GLY A 236 -9.01 6.50 -21.82
C GLY A 236 -10.16 6.41 -22.82
N PHE A 237 -11.38 6.79 -22.41
CA PHE A 237 -12.51 6.85 -23.33
C PHE A 237 -12.54 8.20 -24.05
N LEU A 238 -12.38 8.15 -25.37
CA LEU A 238 -12.62 9.28 -26.27
C LEU A 238 -13.59 8.82 -27.35
N ILE A 239 -14.89 8.82 -27.02
CA ILE A 239 -15.93 8.86 -28.06
C ILE A 239 -16.11 10.34 -28.40
N ALA A 240 -15.36 10.83 -29.39
CA ALA A 240 -15.62 12.12 -30.00
C ALA A 240 -15.04 12.16 -31.42
N GLN A 241 -15.93 12.37 -32.39
CA GLN A 241 -15.58 13.15 -33.56
C GLN A 241 -15.03 14.49 -33.04
N GLU A 242 -13.77 14.78 -33.36
CA GLU A 242 -13.07 16.04 -33.10
C GLU A 242 -12.90 16.47 -31.63
N CYS A 243 -11.71 16.22 -31.06
CA CYS A 243 -11.14 17.19 -30.11
C CYS A 243 -9.61 17.17 -30.09
N ASN A 244 -9.05 18.38 -30.16
CA ASN A 244 -7.63 18.70 -30.25
C ASN A 244 -6.98 18.77 -28.85
N HIS A 245 -5.84 18.09 -28.71
CA HIS A 245 -4.68 18.48 -27.89
C HIS A 245 -4.95 19.03 -26.47
N ARG A 246 -5.25 18.13 -25.51
CA ARG A 246 -4.74 18.15 -24.13
C ARG A 246 -5.10 16.81 -23.47
N GLN A 247 -4.09 16.02 -23.09
CA GLN A 247 -4.28 14.74 -22.38
C GLN A 247 -4.82 15.02 -20.97
N GLN A 248 -6.15 15.03 -20.84
CA GLN A 248 -6.86 14.83 -19.59
C GLN A 248 -7.28 13.35 -19.53
N LEU A 249 -6.66 12.60 -18.62
CA LEU A 249 -6.79 11.15 -18.49
C LEU A 249 -8.16 10.80 -17.86
N GLY A 250 -9.23 10.79 -18.67
CA GLY A 250 -10.58 10.37 -18.25
C GLY A 250 -10.88 8.92 -18.66
N GLY A 251 -11.17 8.05 -17.69
CA GLY A 251 -11.54 6.64 -17.93
C GLY A 251 -11.23 5.70 -16.75
N PRO A 252 -11.60 4.41 -16.85
CA PRO A 252 -11.28 3.43 -15.81
C PRO A 252 -9.78 3.08 -15.85
N TYR A 253 -9.19 3.00 -14.66
CA TYR A 253 -7.81 2.59 -14.44
C TYR A 253 -7.76 1.10 -14.10
N LEU A 254 -7.23 0.29 -15.01
CA LEU A 254 -7.21 -1.16 -14.89
C LEU A 254 -5.86 -1.60 -14.32
N CYS A 255 -5.87 -2.09 -13.10
CA CYS A 255 -4.66 -2.51 -12.41
C CYS A 255 -4.73 -3.94 -11.88
N GLY A 256 -3.55 -4.47 -11.56
CA GLY A 256 -3.34 -5.72 -10.85
C GLY A 256 -1.97 -5.64 -10.20
N HIS A 257 -1.94 -5.91 -8.89
CA HIS A 257 -0.71 -5.87 -8.08
C HIS A 257 -0.93 -6.33 -6.63
N TYR A 258 -2.02 -5.90 -5.97
CA TYR A 258 -2.20 -6.13 -4.54
C TYR A 258 -2.45 -7.59 -4.15
N HIS A 259 -2.67 -8.44 -5.17
CA HIS A 259 -3.31 -9.75 -5.06
C HIS A 259 -4.61 -9.58 -4.26
N SER A 260 -5.36 -10.61 -3.93
CA SER A 260 -6.55 -10.40 -3.05
C SER A 260 -6.19 -9.96 -1.60
N LEU A 261 -4.99 -9.41 -1.36
CA LEU A 261 -4.39 -9.11 -0.06
C LEU A 261 -4.55 -10.33 0.86
N LEU A 262 -3.88 -11.43 0.49
CA LEU A 262 -3.98 -12.74 1.16
C LEU A 262 -5.40 -13.37 1.13
N GLY A 263 -6.26 -12.99 0.18
CA GLY A 263 -7.63 -13.51 0.05
C GLY A 263 -8.69 -12.79 0.89
N PHE A 264 -8.33 -11.72 1.61
CA PHE A 264 -9.24 -11.03 2.52
C PHE A 264 -10.19 -10.05 1.83
N PHE A 265 -9.82 -9.51 0.66
CA PHE A 265 -10.63 -8.52 -0.04
C PHE A 265 -11.03 -9.02 -1.44
N ARG A 266 -12.33 -8.97 -1.72
CA ARG A 266 -12.92 -9.15 -3.06
C ARG A 266 -13.51 -7.83 -3.51
N GLY A 267 -13.45 -7.53 -4.80
CA GLY A 267 -14.03 -6.30 -5.37
C GLY A 267 -13.27 -5.03 -4.97
N MET A 268 -11.96 -4.99 -5.22
CA MET A 268 -11.09 -3.86 -4.91
C MET A 268 -11.25 -2.74 -5.95
N TYR A 269 -12.37 -2.03 -5.85
CA TYR A 269 -12.73 -0.94 -6.75
C TYR A 269 -12.98 0.33 -5.95
N ALA A 270 -12.44 1.45 -6.41
CA ALA A 270 -12.71 2.74 -5.79
C ALA A 270 -12.76 3.86 -6.84
N LEU A 271 -13.81 4.67 -6.78
CA LEU A 271 -13.81 5.95 -7.48
C LEU A 271 -12.87 6.88 -6.73
N GLN A 272 -11.82 7.35 -7.40
CA GLN A 272 -10.87 8.27 -6.82
C GLN A 272 -11.46 9.70 -6.75
N PRO A 273 -11.00 10.57 -5.83
CA PRO A 273 -11.48 11.97 -5.77
C PRO A 273 -11.29 12.76 -7.07
N SER A 274 -10.35 12.31 -7.92
CA SER A 274 -10.11 12.78 -9.27
C SER A 274 -11.08 12.22 -10.32
N GLY A 275 -12.12 11.48 -9.95
CA GLY A 275 -13.18 11.06 -10.88
C GLY A 275 -12.86 9.85 -11.78
N PHE A 276 -11.65 9.30 -11.74
CA PHE A 276 -11.36 8.01 -12.38
C PHE A 276 -11.67 6.84 -11.46
N LEU A 277 -12.07 5.71 -12.05
CA LEU A 277 -12.37 4.47 -11.32
C LEU A 277 -11.14 3.57 -11.30
N GLU A 278 -10.55 3.36 -10.12
CA GLU A 278 -9.44 2.43 -9.91
C GLU A 278 -9.99 1.01 -9.73
N LEU A 279 -9.49 0.09 -10.56
CA LEU A 279 -10.01 -1.26 -10.69
C LEU A 279 -8.90 -2.31 -10.57
N GLU A 280 -8.58 -2.67 -9.33
CA GLU A 280 -7.62 -3.73 -9.02
C GLU A 280 -8.27 -5.11 -9.29
N LEU A 281 -7.71 -5.85 -10.25
CA LEU A 281 -8.08 -7.22 -10.56
C LEU A 281 -7.33 -8.18 -9.63
N ALA A 282 -8.02 -9.20 -9.11
CA ALA A 282 -7.38 -10.25 -8.33
C ALA A 282 -6.44 -11.12 -9.20
N ASP A 283 -5.44 -11.73 -8.58
CA ASP A 283 -4.33 -12.34 -9.30
C ASP A 283 -4.71 -13.58 -10.11
N TRP A 284 -4.11 -13.70 -11.31
CA TRP A 284 -4.10 -14.96 -12.03
C TRP A 284 -3.32 -16.02 -11.26
N LYS A 285 -2.20 -15.65 -10.61
CA LYS A 285 -1.24 -16.53 -9.90
C LYS A 285 -1.86 -17.62 -9.03
N SER A 286 -2.86 -17.28 -8.23
CA SER A 286 -3.48 -18.15 -7.23
C SER A 286 -4.96 -18.36 -7.53
N GLY A 287 -5.67 -17.28 -7.86
CA GLY A 287 -7.10 -17.33 -8.11
C GLY A 287 -7.48 -17.75 -9.53
N ARG A 288 -6.58 -17.59 -10.52
CA ARG A 288 -6.89 -17.71 -11.95
C ARG A 288 -8.08 -16.83 -12.35
N LEU A 289 -8.18 -15.64 -11.75
CA LEU A 289 -9.19 -14.66 -12.14
C LEU A 289 -8.74 -13.91 -13.39
N PHE A 290 -9.71 -13.57 -14.22
CA PHE A 290 -9.59 -12.62 -15.32
C PHE A 290 -10.86 -11.78 -15.38
N ARG A 291 -10.82 -10.68 -16.12
CA ARG A 291 -11.95 -9.76 -16.25
C ARG A 291 -12.43 -9.73 -17.69
N VAL A 292 -13.74 -9.81 -17.88
CA VAL A 292 -14.40 -9.44 -19.12
C VAL A 292 -14.99 -8.06 -18.92
N ALA A 293 -14.63 -7.12 -19.80
CA ALA A 293 -15.07 -5.75 -19.72
C ALA A 293 -15.69 -5.31 -21.04
N ALA A 294 -16.62 -4.37 -20.97
CA ALA A 294 -17.32 -3.85 -22.13
C ALA A 294 -17.60 -2.36 -22.01
N VAL A 295 -17.73 -1.74 -23.17
CA VAL A 295 -18.01 -0.33 -23.38
C VAL A 295 -19.21 -0.29 -24.31
N ASP A 296 -20.37 -0.02 -23.74
CA ASP A 296 -21.64 -0.09 -24.43
C ASP A 296 -22.27 1.30 -24.43
N HIS A 297 -22.33 1.93 -25.59
CA HIS A 297 -22.78 3.31 -25.76
C HIS A 297 -22.06 4.28 -24.80
N GLY A 298 -20.74 4.09 -24.62
CA GLY A 298 -19.90 4.91 -23.74
C GLY A 298 -20.01 4.58 -22.25
N LEU A 299 -20.79 3.56 -21.86
CA LEU A 299 -20.89 3.07 -20.48
C LEU A 299 -19.93 1.91 -20.28
N PHE A 300 -19.05 1.99 -19.29
CA PHE A 300 -18.09 0.95 -18.95
C PHE A 300 -18.65 0.01 -17.88
N SER A 301 -18.63 -1.28 -18.18
CA SER A 301 -19.06 -2.37 -17.28
C SER A 301 -18.07 -3.52 -17.33
N PHE A 302 -17.94 -4.27 -16.24
CA PHE A 302 -17.09 -5.45 -16.23
C PHE A 302 -17.58 -6.52 -15.26
N VAL A 303 -17.08 -7.74 -15.44
CA VAL A 303 -17.24 -8.87 -14.53
C VAL A 303 -15.91 -9.59 -14.36
N ASP A 304 -15.59 -9.96 -13.13
CA ASP A 304 -14.42 -10.76 -12.79
C ASP A 304 -14.85 -12.23 -12.67
N VAL A 305 -14.10 -13.12 -13.31
CA VAL A 305 -14.49 -14.51 -13.55
C VAL A 305 -13.33 -15.44 -13.22
N HIS A 306 -13.59 -16.57 -12.57
CA HIS A 306 -12.56 -17.60 -12.42
C HIS A 306 -12.38 -18.37 -13.73
N PHE A 307 -11.14 -18.73 -14.05
CA PHE A 307 -10.86 -19.59 -15.18
C PHE A 307 -11.67 -20.90 -15.09
N ARG A 308 -12.40 -21.22 -16.17
CA ARG A 308 -13.34 -22.36 -16.31
C ARG A 308 -14.69 -22.21 -15.61
N GLU A 309 -15.02 -21.03 -15.10
CA GLU A 309 -16.36 -20.68 -14.63
C GLU A 309 -17.24 -20.27 -15.83
N TRP A 310 -18.40 -20.93 -15.98
CA TRP A 310 -19.31 -20.75 -17.10
C TRP A 310 -20.78 -20.87 -16.65
N PRO A 311 -21.73 -20.21 -17.34
CA PRO A 311 -21.52 -19.20 -18.37
C PRO A 311 -21.02 -17.88 -17.77
N ILE A 312 -20.34 -17.07 -18.58
CA ILE A 312 -19.99 -15.70 -18.20
C ILE A 312 -21.14 -14.79 -18.58
N ILE A 313 -21.66 -14.02 -17.63
CA ILE A 313 -22.71 -13.02 -17.84
C ILE A 313 -22.14 -11.64 -17.46
N LEU A 314 -22.12 -10.71 -18.41
CA LEU A 314 -21.74 -9.32 -18.22
C LEU A 314 -22.91 -8.42 -18.59
N VAL A 315 -23.58 -7.84 -17.61
CA VAL A 315 -24.61 -6.81 -17.86
C VAL A 315 -23.93 -5.51 -18.25
N THR A 316 -24.32 -4.97 -19.41
CA THR A 316 -23.78 -3.71 -19.93
C THR A 316 -24.75 -2.56 -19.76
N ASN A 317 -26.06 -2.82 -19.87
CA ASN A 317 -27.11 -1.84 -19.56
C ASN A 317 -28.29 -2.51 -18.81
N PRO A 318 -28.76 -1.94 -17.70
CA PRO A 318 -28.12 -0.87 -16.94
C PRO A 318 -26.77 -1.30 -16.35
N LYS A 319 -25.78 -0.41 -16.34
CA LYS A 319 -24.49 -0.68 -15.68
C LYS A 319 -24.62 -0.63 -14.16
N SER A 320 -23.65 -1.21 -13.46
CA SER A 320 -23.62 -1.14 -12.01
C SER A 320 -23.38 0.29 -11.51
N ALA A 321 -24.21 0.75 -10.56
CA ALA A 321 -24.07 2.04 -9.89
C ALA A 321 -22.80 2.13 -9.03
N VAL A 322 -22.28 0.99 -8.55
CA VAL A 322 -21.01 0.93 -7.79
C VAL A 322 -19.82 1.39 -8.64
N MET A 323 -19.93 1.22 -9.96
CA MET A 323 -18.86 1.47 -10.93
C MET A 323 -19.10 2.73 -11.76
N ALA A 324 -20.08 3.56 -11.39
CA ALA A 324 -20.43 4.75 -12.15
C ALA A 324 -19.31 5.81 -12.07
N MET A 325 -19.00 6.43 -13.20
CA MET A 325 -18.06 7.57 -13.32
C MET A 325 -18.80 8.79 -13.87
N PRO A 326 -19.55 9.55 -13.06
CA PRO A 326 -20.42 10.63 -13.56
C PRO A 326 -19.72 11.74 -14.34
N GLY A 327 -18.42 11.96 -14.09
CA GLY A 327 -17.61 12.96 -14.81
C GLY A 327 -16.99 12.46 -16.12
N VAL A 328 -17.10 11.17 -16.43
CA VAL A 328 -16.48 10.53 -17.60
C VAL A 328 -17.52 9.85 -18.49
N GLU A 329 -18.54 9.26 -17.90
CA GLU A 329 -19.54 8.47 -18.60
C GLU A 329 -20.84 9.25 -18.86
N PRO A 330 -21.49 9.04 -20.01
CA PRO A 330 -22.80 9.62 -20.32
C PRO A 330 -23.93 8.87 -19.60
N LEU A 331 -23.96 8.88 -18.26
CA LEU A 331 -24.89 8.08 -17.44
C LEU A 331 -26.37 8.33 -17.78
N ARG A 332 -26.72 9.53 -18.28
CA ARG A 332 -28.06 9.86 -18.79
C ARG A 332 -28.57 8.89 -19.86
N ARG A 333 -27.67 8.20 -20.58
CA ARG A 333 -28.04 7.20 -21.60
C ARG A 333 -28.74 5.99 -21.00
N ILE A 334 -28.50 5.67 -19.73
CA ILE A 334 -29.23 4.60 -19.01
C ILE A 334 -30.70 4.98 -18.92
N THR A 335 -31.00 6.20 -18.46
CA THR A 335 -32.37 6.72 -18.30
C THR A 335 -33.14 6.74 -19.62
N HIS A 336 -32.47 6.97 -20.74
CA HIS A 336 -33.10 7.04 -22.07
C HIS A 336 -33.02 5.72 -22.86
N SER A 337 -32.46 4.67 -22.27
CA SER A 337 -32.30 3.36 -22.92
C SER A 337 -33.63 2.63 -23.07
N THR A 338 -33.75 1.83 -24.13
CA THR A 338 -34.96 1.05 -24.43
C THR A 338 -34.84 -0.43 -24.09
N HIS A 339 -33.62 -0.90 -23.79
CA HIS A 339 -33.36 -2.32 -23.55
C HIS A 339 -32.38 -2.56 -22.40
N VAL A 340 -32.66 -3.60 -21.61
CA VAL A 340 -31.65 -4.30 -20.80
C VAL A 340 -30.74 -5.07 -21.77
N ARG A 341 -29.43 -5.02 -21.54
CA ARG A 341 -28.39 -5.61 -22.40
C ARG A 341 -27.37 -6.38 -21.56
N ALA A 342 -27.06 -7.60 -21.99
CA ALA A 342 -26.04 -8.44 -21.39
C ALA A 342 -25.24 -9.22 -22.44
N LEU A 343 -23.94 -9.36 -22.21
CA LEU A 343 -23.08 -10.26 -22.99
C LEU A 343 -23.01 -11.60 -22.27
N VAL A 344 -23.26 -12.68 -23.01
CA VAL A 344 -23.22 -14.05 -22.46
C VAL A 344 -22.24 -14.91 -23.25
N PHE A 345 -21.26 -15.49 -22.56
CA PHE A 345 -20.25 -16.37 -23.14
C PHE A 345 -20.28 -17.75 -22.51
N SER A 346 -20.22 -18.79 -23.32
CA SER A 346 -20.22 -20.18 -22.85
C SER A 346 -19.53 -21.09 -23.89
N PRO A 347 -18.83 -22.17 -23.47
CA PRO A 347 -18.32 -23.20 -24.37
C PRO A 347 -19.45 -23.98 -25.06
N THR A 348 -20.61 -24.08 -24.42
CA THR A 348 -21.80 -24.75 -24.94
C THR A 348 -22.87 -23.73 -25.33
N SER A 349 -23.77 -24.11 -26.23
CA SER A 349 -24.87 -23.24 -26.65
C SER A 349 -25.79 -22.91 -25.47
N VAL A 350 -26.01 -21.62 -25.21
CA VAL A 350 -27.01 -21.12 -24.27
C VAL A 350 -28.37 -21.08 -24.98
N SER A 351 -29.35 -21.78 -24.41
CA SER A 351 -30.70 -21.89 -24.98
C SER A 351 -31.60 -20.72 -24.62
N GLU A 352 -31.51 -20.22 -23.38
CA GLU A 352 -32.33 -19.14 -22.86
C GLU A 352 -31.53 -18.25 -21.92
N VAL A 353 -31.84 -16.95 -21.93
CA VAL A 353 -31.35 -15.97 -20.95
C VAL A 353 -32.55 -15.18 -20.46
N ARG A 354 -32.62 -14.90 -19.16
CA ARG A 354 -33.72 -14.13 -18.56
C ARG A 354 -33.21 -13.11 -17.57
N CYS A 355 -33.99 -12.05 -17.36
CA CYS A 355 -33.73 -11.07 -16.31
C CYS A 355 -34.97 -10.77 -15.46
N SER A 356 -34.74 -10.24 -14.26
CA SER A 356 -35.77 -9.70 -13.37
C SER A 356 -35.23 -8.40 -12.74
N VAL A 357 -36.10 -7.39 -12.65
CA VAL A 357 -35.82 -6.10 -12.00
C VAL A 357 -36.62 -6.03 -10.71
N ASP A 358 -35.95 -5.71 -9.60
CA ASP A 358 -36.54 -5.56 -8.25
C ASP A 358 -37.47 -6.71 -7.83
N ASP A 359 -37.01 -7.96 -8.01
CA ASP A 359 -37.77 -9.18 -7.74
C ASP A 359 -39.11 -9.27 -8.52
N GLY A 360 -39.24 -8.50 -9.60
CA GLY A 360 -40.37 -8.51 -10.52
C GLY A 360 -40.43 -9.78 -11.39
N PRO A 361 -41.39 -9.84 -12.32
CA PRO A 361 -41.56 -10.99 -13.20
C PRO A 361 -40.33 -11.19 -14.09
N TRP A 362 -39.95 -12.46 -14.29
CA TRP A 362 -38.88 -12.83 -15.21
C TRP A 362 -39.25 -12.49 -16.66
N GLN A 363 -38.32 -11.85 -17.35
CA GLN A 363 -38.44 -11.47 -18.76
C GLN A 363 -37.36 -12.19 -19.58
N PRO A 364 -37.72 -12.84 -20.71
CA PRO A 364 -36.73 -13.50 -21.55
C PRO A 364 -35.94 -12.46 -22.37
N LEU A 365 -34.63 -12.64 -22.46
CA LEU A 365 -33.78 -11.90 -23.37
C LEU A 365 -33.70 -12.62 -24.71
N LYS A 366 -33.68 -11.84 -25.79
CA LYS A 366 -33.46 -12.33 -27.15
C LYS A 366 -32.00 -12.14 -27.53
N ARG A 367 -31.41 -13.17 -28.12
CA ARG A 367 -30.05 -13.09 -28.66
C ARG A 367 -30.05 -12.24 -29.94
N VAL A 368 -29.17 -11.25 -30.00
CA VAL A 368 -28.91 -10.48 -31.21
C VAL A 368 -28.07 -11.33 -32.17
N ALA A 369 -28.41 -11.32 -33.46
CA ALA A 369 -27.82 -12.25 -34.44
C ALA A 369 -26.28 -12.18 -34.53
N GLN A 370 -25.71 -11.01 -34.22
CA GLN A 370 -24.27 -10.76 -34.21
C GLN A 370 -23.73 -10.83 -32.77
N GLY A 371 -22.78 -11.73 -32.55
CA GLY A 371 -21.99 -11.75 -31.31
C GLY A 371 -22.67 -12.40 -30.09
N PRO A 372 -22.20 -12.03 -28.88
CA PRO A 372 -22.65 -12.60 -27.60
C PRO A 372 -23.77 -11.79 -26.92
N LEU A 373 -24.37 -10.81 -27.60
CA LEU A 373 -25.33 -9.87 -27.01
C LEU A 373 -26.74 -10.44 -26.89
N TRP A 374 -27.34 -10.25 -25.72
CA TRP A 374 -28.71 -10.58 -25.38
C TRP A 374 -29.44 -9.33 -24.88
N VAL A 375 -30.68 -9.13 -25.32
CA VAL A 375 -31.45 -7.92 -25.03
C VAL A 375 -32.90 -8.21 -24.62
N ALA A 376 -33.44 -7.42 -23.70
CA ALA A 376 -34.87 -7.43 -23.34
C ALA A 376 -35.40 -5.99 -23.32
N PRO A 377 -36.59 -5.72 -23.89
CA PRO A 377 -37.19 -4.40 -23.85
C PRO A 377 -37.56 -4.03 -22.41
N TRP A 378 -37.39 -2.75 -22.05
CA TRP A 378 -37.83 -2.22 -20.76
C TRP A 378 -38.30 -0.76 -20.90
N ASP A 379 -39.04 -0.25 -19.90
CA ASP A 379 -39.33 1.17 -19.78
C ASP A 379 -38.75 1.70 -18.45
N THR A 380 -37.74 2.55 -18.56
CA THR A 380 -37.05 3.17 -17.42
C THR A 380 -37.95 4.15 -16.66
N LYS A 381 -39.03 4.65 -17.26
CA LYS A 381 -39.98 5.56 -16.62
C LYS A 381 -40.83 4.88 -15.55
N GLU A 382 -40.90 3.55 -15.57
CA GLU A 382 -41.61 2.75 -14.56
C GLU A 382 -40.79 2.61 -13.28
N LEU A 383 -39.49 2.96 -13.30
CA LEU A 383 -38.60 2.88 -12.15
C LEU A 383 -38.62 4.19 -11.35
N SER A 384 -38.77 4.07 -10.03
CA SER A 384 -38.65 5.20 -9.12
C SER A 384 -37.20 5.71 -9.06
N PRO A 385 -36.94 6.95 -8.64
CA PRO A 385 -35.57 7.39 -8.30
C PRO A 385 -34.95 6.51 -7.19
N GLY A 386 -33.65 6.22 -7.28
CA GLY A 386 -32.93 5.41 -6.29
C GLY A 386 -32.12 4.23 -6.86
N LEU A 387 -31.80 3.30 -5.97
CA LEU A 387 -31.05 2.07 -6.27
C LEU A 387 -32.03 0.92 -6.55
N HIS A 388 -31.76 0.19 -7.62
CA HIS A 388 -32.51 -0.96 -8.11
C HIS A 388 -31.61 -2.18 -8.25
N THR A 389 -32.22 -3.35 -8.35
CA THR A 389 -31.51 -4.62 -8.57
C THR A 389 -31.95 -5.27 -9.87
N LEU A 390 -30.99 -5.63 -10.70
CA LEU A 390 -31.19 -6.48 -11.87
C LEU A 390 -30.56 -7.85 -11.61
N ILE A 391 -31.32 -8.91 -11.84
CA ILE A 391 -30.84 -10.28 -11.81
C ILE A 391 -30.87 -10.84 -13.21
N VAL A 392 -29.78 -11.47 -13.66
CA VAL A 392 -29.69 -12.15 -14.96
C VAL A 392 -29.23 -13.59 -14.78
N GLN A 393 -29.87 -14.52 -15.49
CA GLN A 393 -29.51 -15.94 -15.51
C GLN A 393 -29.50 -16.47 -16.95
N ALA A 394 -28.63 -17.43 -17.21
CA ALA A 394 -28.56 -18.15 -18.47
C ALA A 394 -28.81 -19.64 -18.24
N MET A 395 -29.60 -20.26 -19.13
CA MET A 395 -29.86 -21.69 -19.09
C MET A 395 -28.74 -22.45 -19.81
N THR A 396 -28.13 -23.39 -19.09
CA THR A 396 -27.06 -24.25 -19.60
C THR A 396 -27.62 -25.31 -20.56
N HIS A 397 -26.73 -25.97 -21.30
CA HIS A 397 -27.11 -27.10 -22.17
C HIS A 397 -27.78 -28.26 -21.40
N GLU A 398 -27.56 -28.36 -20.08
CA GLU A 398 -28.18 -29.36 -19.21
C GLU A 398 -29.61 -29.00 -18.79
N GLY A 399 -30.12 -27.83 -19.23
CA GLY A 399 -31.45 -27.34 -18.86
C GLY A 399 -31.52 -26.75 -17.45
N LEU A 400 -30.36 -26.46 -16.84
CA LEU A 400 -30.26 -25.84 -15.51
C LEU A 400 -29.96 -24.34 -15.65
N TRP A 401 -30.53 -23.54 -14.76
CA TRP A 401 -30.19 -22.12 -14.67
C TRP A 401 -28.84 -21.94 -14.00
N SER A 402 -28.02 -21.02 -14.53
CA SER A 402 -26.79 -20.58 -13.88
C SER A 402 -27.08 -19.92 -12.53
N ASP A 403 -26.01 -19.73 -11.75
CA ASP A 403 -26.06 -18.81 -10.62
C ASP A 403 -26.54 -17.42 -11.07
N ALA A 404 -27.25 -16.75 -10.18
CA ALA A 404 -27.83 -15.45 -10.43
C ALA A 404 -26.73 -14.38 -10.49
N HIS A 405 -26.58 -13.74 -11.64
CA HIS A 405 -25.73 -12.55 -11.77
C HIS A 405 -26.52 -11.32 -11.34
N VAL A 406 -26.13 -10.70 -10.23
CA VAL A 406 -26.86 -9.60 -9.60
C VAL A 406 -26.12 -8.28 -9.80
N VAL A 407 -26.82 -7.27 -10.30
CA VAL A 407 -26.30 -5.93 -10.53
C VAL A 407 -27.17 -4.90 -9.83
N THR A 408 -26.56 -4.11 -8.94
CA THR A 408 -27.20 -2.91 -8.39
C THR A 408 -26.97 -1.73 -9.33
N PHE A 409 -28.04 -1.07 -9.77
CA PHE A 409 -28.01 0.04 -10.71
C PHE A 409 -28.87 1.22 -10.26
N SER A 410 -28.76 2.35 -10.95
CA SER A 410 -29.64 3.51 -10.76
C SER A 410 -29.93 4.17 -12.11
N VAL A 411 -31.14 4.72 -12.24
CA VAL A 411 -31.56 5.47 -13.44
C VAL A 411 -31.41 6.99 -13.27
N ASP A 412 -31.24 7.46 -12.04
CA ASP A 412 -31.11 8.87 -11.65
C ASP A 412 -29.68 9.26 -11.25
N GLY A 413 -28.74 8.32 -11.31
CA GLY A 413 -27.35 8.52 -10.88
C GLY A 413 -27.11 8.35 -9.38
N THR A 414 -28.09 7.85 -8.62
CA THR A 414 -27.90 7.51 -7.20
C THR A 414 -26.73 6.52 -7.03
N LEU A 415 -25.80 6.83 -6.13
CA LEU A 415 -24.63 6.00 -5.84
C LEU A 415 -24.80 5.22 -4.53
N PRO A 416 -24.42 3.93 -4.49
CA PRO A 416 -24.41 3.18 -3.25
C PRO A 416 -23.31 3.65 -2.30
N PRO A 417 -23.45 3.43 -0.98
CA PRO A 417 -22.41 3.77 -0.02
C PRO A 417 -21.13 2.97 -0.28
N HIS A 418 -20.00 3.67 -0.45
CA HIS A 418 -18.70 3.02 -0.65
C HIS A 418 -18.14 2.41 0.64
N SER A 419 -17.50 1.25 0.51
CA SER A 419 -16.79 0.59 1.60
C SER A 419 -15.69 1.48 2.20
N VAL A 420 -15.76 1.73 3.52
CA VAL A 420 -14.72 2.45 4.26
C VAL A 420 -13.37 1.75 4.13
N ALA A 421 -13.35 0.40 4.17
CA ALA A 421 -12.14 -0.38 4.05
C ALA A 421 -11.47 -0.18 2.68
N MET A 422 -12.25 -0.19 1.59
CA MET A 422 -11.72 0.03 0.25
C MET A 422 -11.20 1.46 0.07
N ARG A 423 -11.87 2.46 0.66
CA ARG A 423 -11.36 3.83 0.67
C ARG A 423 -10.01 3.95 1.38
N ILE A 424 -9.85 3.32 2.55
CA ILE A 424 -8.55 3.33 3.25
C ILE A 424 -7.49 2.61 2.43
N LEU A 425 -7.83 1.46 1.85
CA LEU A 425 -6.88 0.64 1.10
C LEU A 425 -6.41 1.33 -0.20
N LEU A 426 -7.35 1.76 -1.04
CA LEU A 426 -7.06 2.29 -2.37
C LEU A 426 -6.83 3.80 -2.40
N GLN A 427 -7.45 4.58 -1.51
CA GLN A 427 -7.27 6.04 -1.47
C GLN A 427 -6.25 6.49 -0.41
N GLY A 428 -6.02 5.68 0.64
CA GLY A 428 -5.09 6.02 1.72
C GLY A 428 -3.62 5.88 1.32
N GLY A 429 -3.29 4.86 0.53
CA GLY A 429 -1.97 4.62 -0.06
C GLY A 429 -0.79 4.77 0.90
N ILE A 430 0.35 5.22 0.36
CA ILE A 430 1.58 5.45 1.13
C ILE A 430 1.44 6.62 2.09
N ARG A 431 0.58 7.60 1.79
CA ARG A 431 0.36 8.74 2.69
C ARG A 431 -0.15 8.28 4.04
N ALA A 432 -1.11 7.35 4.06
CA ALA A 432 -1.62 6.77 5.30
C ALA A 432 -0.52 6.00 6.07
N LEU A 433 0.28 5.17 5.39
CA LEU A 433 1.41 4.46 6.00
C LEU A 433 2.45 5.43 6.58
N ARG A 434 2.78 6.50 5.85
CA ARG A 434 3.69 7.56 6.28
C ARG A 434 3.17 8.27 7.52
N ILE A 435 1.89 8.69 7.53
CA ILE A 435 1.25 9.34 8.69
C ILE A 435 1.24 8.41 9.90
N LEU A 436 0.91 7.13 9.71
CA LEU A 436 0.90 6.17 10.81
C LEU A 436 2.31 5.96 11.39
N PHE A 437 3.32 5.80 10.54
CA PHE A 437 4.72 5.70 10.96
C PHE A 437 5.15 6.93 11.76
N ILE A 438 4.82 8.12 11.25
CA ILE A 438 5.00 9.42 11.89
C ILE A 438 4.42 9.43 13.32
N LEU A 439 3.15 9.03 13.47
CA LEU A 439 2.48 8.98 14.77
C LEU A 439 3.15 7.99 15.72
N ILE A 440 3.62 6.84 15.22
CA ILE A 440 4.34 5.84 16.02
C ILE A 440 5.68 6.38 16.51
N ILE A 441 6.46 7.09 15.67
CA ILE A 441 7.71 7.72 16.09
C ILE A 441 7.45 8.78 17.17
N LEU A 442 6.43 9.61 16.98
CA LEU A 442 6.03 10.61 17.99
C LEU A 442 5.60 9.94 19.30
N ALA A 443 4.84 8.84 19.24
CA ALA A 443 4.45 8.06 20.42
C ALA A 443 5.65 7.41 21.13
N CYS A 444 6.74 7.10 20.43
CA CYS A 444 7.96 6.58 21.03
C CYS A 444 8.81 7.68 21.69
N VAL A 445 8.85 8.89 21.11
CA VAL A 445 9.77 9.96 21.51
C VAL A 445 9.13 10.98 22.46
N LEU A 446 7.94 11.48 22.15
CA LEU A 446 7.31 12.58 22.89
C LEU A 446 7.05 12.23 24.36
N PRO A 447 6.53 11.03 24.73
CA PRO A 447 6.33 10.69 26.13
C PRO A 447 7.64 10.67 26.93
N LEU A 448 8.72 10.14 26.37
CA LEU A 448 10.03 10.11 27.04
C LEU A 448 10.58 11.52 27.26
N CYS A 449 10.47 12.37 26.24
CA CYS A 449 10.90 13.77 26.31
C CYS A 449 10.03 14.60 27.26
N TRP A 450 8.73 14.38 27.28
CA TRP A 450 7.80 15.02 28.21
C TRP A 450 8.13 14.64 29.66
N ILE A 451 8.29 13.35 29.95
CA ILE A 451 8.73 12.86 31.25
C ILE A 451 10.07 13.53 31.62
N LYS A 452 11.00 13.65 30.67
CA LYS A 452 12.30 14.30 30.92
C LYS A 452 12.14 15.77 31.31
N ALA A 453 11.26 16.50 30.61
CA ALA A 453 10.96 17.89 30.89
C ALA A 453 10.33 18.04 32.29
N VAL A 454 9.34 17.21 32.63
CA VAL A 454 8.71 17.19 33.96
C VAL A 454 9.76 16.92 35.06
N GLN A 455 10.63 15.94 34.87
CA GLN A 455 11.69 15.61 35.84
C GLN A 455 12.79 16.66 35.97
N THR A 456 12.88 17.65 35.08
CA THR A 456 13.94 18.68 35.07
C THR A 456 13.43 20.09 35.28
N SER A 457 12.13 20.32 35.07
CA SER A 457 11.49 21.62 35.21
C SER A 457 11.18 21.93 36.67
N SER A 458 11.55 23.13 37.11
CA SER A 458 11.09 23.69 38.39
C SER A 458 9.65 24.21 38.32
N TRP A 459 9.11 24.41 37.10
CA TRP A 459 7.80 25.03 36.86
C TRP A 459 6.66 24.01 36.86
N LEU A 460 6.92 22.79 36.38
CA LEU A 460 5.90 21.74 36.27
C LEU A 460 5.72 20.92 37.55
N GLY A 461 6.60 21.14 38.55
CA GLY A 461 6.66 20.34 39.77
C GLY A 461 7.24 18.94 39.54
N PRO A 462 7.84 18.31 40.56
CA PRO A 462 8.28 16.93 40.48
C PRO A 462 7.05 16.00 40.34
N PRO A 463 7.14 14.93 39.52
CA PRO A 463 6.04 13.98 39.41
C PRO A 463 5.92 13.18 40.70
N ASP A 464 4.70 13.06 41.25
CA ASP A 464 4.41 12.14 42.34
C ASP A 464 4.24 10.72 41.79
N LEU A 465 5.14 9.83 42.17
CA LEU A 465 5.14 8.41 41.78
C LEU A 465 4.82 7.49 42.96
N SER A 466 4.16 8.04 43.99
CA SER A 466 3.69 7.28 45.15
C SER A 466 2.72 6.15 44.73
N PRO A 467 2.66 5.03 45.47
CA PRO A 467 1.85 3.88 45.08
C PRO A 467 0.34 4.16 45.16
N GLY A 468 -0.35 4.29 44.00
CA GLY A 468 -1.81 4.34 43.87
C GLY A 468 -2.41 3.12 43.12
N ARG A 469 -3.69 2.80 43.38
CA ARG A 469 -4.41 1.50 43.15
C ARG A 469 -4.46 0.90 41.72
N CYS A 470 -3.82 1.47 40.71
CA CYS A 470 -3.89 0.93 39.34
C CYS A 470 -2.69 0.00 39.05
N LEU A 471 -2.88 -1.31 39.26
CA LEU A 471 -1.83 -2.35 39.20
C LEU A 471 -1.16 -2.52 37.82
N GLY A 472 -1.78 -2.07 36.72
CA GLY A 472 -1.21 -2.17 35.36
C GLY A 472 -0.50 -0.90 34.88
N CYS A 473 -1.22 0.23 34.81
CA CYS A 473 -0.71 1.50 34.25
C CYS A 473 0.37 2.14 35.15
N GLY A 474 0.25 2.04 36.48
CA GLY A 474 1.22 2.60 37.43
C GLY A 474 2.58 1.90 37.42
N CYS A 475 2.67 0.66 36.92
CA CYS A 475 3.94 -0.06 36.79
C CYS A 475 4.74 0.45 35.59
N LEU A 476 4.11 0.56 34.42
CA LEU A 476 4.73 1.05 33.20
C LEU A 476 5.20 2.50 33.36
N THR A 477 4.35 3.38 33.90
CA THR A 477 4.69 4.79 34.13
C THR A 477 5.91 4.94 35.04
N ARG A 478 5.99 4.18 36.15
CA ARG A 478 7.16 4.21 37.04
C ARG A 478 8.41 3.67 36.37
N CYS A 479 8.30 2.59 35.59
CA CYS A 479 9.41 2.06 34.81
C CYS A 479 9.94 3.08 33.78
N LEU A 480 9.06 3.78 33.08
CA LEU A 480 9.44 4.83 32.12
C LEU A 480 10.09 6.03 32.83
N HIS A 481 9.52 6.51 33.93
CA HIS A 481 10.16 7.57 34.72
C HIS A 481 11.53 7.15 35.25
N LEU A 482 11.70 5.90 35.66
CA LEU A 482 12.99 5.36 36.09
C LEU A 482 14.00 5.37 34.93
N LEU A 483 13.63 4.86 33.76
CA LEU A 483 14.49 4.87 32.57
C LEU A 483 14.91 6.30 32.18
N VAL A 484 13.96 7.22 32.11
CA VAL A 484 14.18 8.63 31.71
C VAL A 484 15.06 9.39 32.71
N SER A 485 15.05 8.98 33.98
CA SER A 485 15.89 9.59 35.02
C SER A 485 17.39 9.33 34.81
N VAL A 486 17.75 8.30 34.04
CA VAL A 486 19.13 7.86 33.79
C VAL A 486 19.57 8.29 32.39
N ASP A 487 20.31 9.40 32.30
CA ASP A 487 20.69 10.04 31.02
C ASP A 487 21.34 9.09 30.01
N VAL A 488 22.23 8.20 30.48
CA VAL A 488 22.96 7.26 29.61
C VAL A 488 22.05 6.23 28.95
N LEU A 489 20.85 6.00 29.49
CA LEU A 489 19.83 5.12 28.90
C LEU A 489 18.77 5.91 28.14
N PHE A 490 18.44 7.12 28.59
CA PHE A 490 17.49 8.01 27.94
C PHE A 490 17.90 8.37 26.51
N TRP A 491 19.15 8.80 26.30
CA TRP A 491 19.58 9.28 24.97
C TRP A 491 19.55 8.19 23.89
N PRO A 492 20.04 6.96 24.12
CA PRO A 492 19.90 5.88 23.15
C PRO A 492 18.44 5.52 22.82
N LEU A 493 17.55 5.55 23.82
CA LEU A 493 16.12 5.26 23.63
C LEU A 493 15.42 6.31 22.76
N VAL A 494 15.81 7.58 22.88
CA VAL A 494 15.30 8.65 22.01
C VAL A 494 15.99 8.62 20.64
N ALA A 495 17.30 8.41 20.59
CA ALA A 495 18.07 8.48 19.36
C ALA A 495 17.72 7.35 18.37
N LEU A 496 17.39 6.15 18.84
CA LEU A 496 17.14 5.00 17.96
C LEU A 496 15.89 5.17 17.06
N PRO A 497 14.69 5.55 17.57
CA PRO A 497 13.54 5.88 16.72
C PRO A 497 13.78 7.08 15.81
N LEU A 498 14.52 8.09 16.28
CA LEU A 498 14.86 9.26 15.46
C LEU A 498 15.80 8.88 14.31
N TYR A 499 16.78 8.02 14.57
CA TYR A 499 17.67 7.50 13.54
C TYR A 499 16.91 6.67 12.52
N LEU A 500 16.00 5.79 12.97
CA LEU A 500 15.12 5.04 12.07
C LEU A 500 14.35 5.95 11.10
N ALA A 501 13.92 7.13 11.58
CA ALA A 501 13.15 8.09 10.77
C ALA A 501 13.99 8.92 9.79
N ILE A 502 15.29 9.12 10.05
CA ILE A 502 16.12 10.11 9.33
C ILE A 502 17.33 9.45 8.66
N GLY A 503 18.03 8.59 9.39
CA GLY A 503 19.33 8.06 9.01
C GLY A 503 19.26 6.92 8.00
N PRO A 504 20.40 6.60 7.35
CA PRO A 504 20.51 5.45 6.47
C PRO A 504 20.40 4.16 7.30
N TRP A 505 19.48 3.29 6.92
CA TRP A 505 19.30 2.00 7.58
C TRP A 505 20.49 1.08 7.33
N PHE A 506 20.92 1.04 6.06
CA PHE A 506 22.09 0.31 5.58
C PHE A 506 22.50 0.78 4.18
N VAL A 507 23.72 0.43 3.78
CA VAL A 507 24.22 0.53 2.40
C VAL A 507 24.50 -0.89 1.89
N GLY A 508 23.88 -1.27 0.79
CA GLY A 508 23.96 -2.63 0.25
C GLY A 508 23.79 -2.67 -1.25
N GLU A 509 23.89 -3.86 -1.81
CA GLU A 509 23.76 -4.09 -3.26
C GLU A 509 22.28 -4.12 -3.65
N MET A 510 21.72 -2.93 -3.90
CA MET A 510 20.30 -2.71 -4.20
C MET A 510 19.88 -3.28 -5.55
N VAL A 511 20.81 -3.28 -6.50
CA VAL A 511 20.74 -3.91 -7.81
C VAL A 511 22.06 -4.63 -8.01
N GLU A 512 22.06 -5.75 -8.72
CA GLU A 512 23.27 -6.51 -9.01
C GLU A 512 24.38 -5.64 -9.59
N GLY A 513 25.56 -5.69 -8.96
CA GLY A 513 26.72 -4.85 -9.28
C GLY A 513 26.69 -3.44 -8.69
N HIS A 514 25.60 -3.02 -8.03
CA HIS A 514 25.35 -1.60 -7.73
C HIS A 514 24.91 -1.34 -6.29
N LEU A 515 25.70 -0.52 -5.60
CA LEU A 515 25.44 -0.13 -4.21
C LEU A 515 24.43 1.01 -4.13
N GLY A 516 23.58 0.94 -3.11
CA GLY A 516 22.66 2.01 -2.75
C GLY A 516 22.46 2.11 -1.25
N ALA A 517 21.92 3.24 -0.80
CA ALA A 517 21.61 3.52 0.59
C ALA A 517 20.09 3.47 0.81
N CYS A 518 19.65 2.70 1.80
CA CYS A 518 18.24 2.58 2.17
C CYS A 518 17.91 3.53 3.32
N PHE A 519 16.78 4.21 3.21
CA PHE A 519 16.17 5.04 4.26
C PHE A 519 14.70 4.66 4.43
N VAL A 520 14.06 5.16 5.49
CA VAL A 520 12.60 5.01 5.61
C VAL A 520 11.85 5.75 4.51
N TRP A 521 12.40 6.88 4.06
CA TRP A 521 11.77 7.77 3.09
C TRP A 521 12.15 7.45 1.63
N GLY A 522 13.00 6.45 1.39
CA GLY A 522 13.33 5.98 0.05
C GLY A 522 14.71 5.35 -0.08
N ILE A 523 15.11 5.06 -1.31
CA ILE A 523 16.40 4.43 -1.65
C ILE A 523 17.14 5.35 -2.61
N VAL A 524 18.43 5.57 -2.34
CA VAL A 524 19.33 6.27 -3.25
C VAL A 524 20.25 5.25 -3.89
N VAL A 525 20.17 5.10 -5.20
CA VAL A 525 20.98 4.17 -6.00
C VAL A 525 21.25 4.80 -7.36
N TYR A 526 22.49 4.72 -7.86
CA TYR A 526 22.87 5.34 -9.15
C TYR A 526 22.66 6.85 -9.27
N GLY A 527 22.64 7.59 -8.17
CA GLY A 527 22.28 9.03 -8.22
C GLY A 527 20.80 9.29 -8.46
N THR A 528 19.99 8.23 -8.59
CA THR A 528 18.53 8.29 -8.63
C THR A 528 17.97 8.09 -7.22
N PHE A 529 16.96 8.89 -6.90
CA PHE A 529 16.19 8.74 -5.67
C PHE A 529 14.87 8.03 -5.98
N LEU A 530 14.67 6.87 -5.36
CA LEU A 530 13.43 6.11 -5.41
C LEU A 530 12.61 6.42 -4.16
N PRO A 531 11.40 6.99 -4.27
CA PRO A 531 10.61 7.38 -3.12
C PRO A 531 10.20 6.17 -2.26
N GLY A 532 10.17 6.38 -0.94
CA GLY A 532 9.84 5.36 0.03
C GLY A 532 8.37 4.96 -0.01
N GLY A 533 8.13 3.66 0.13
CA GLY A 533 6.82 3.04 0.10
C GLY A 533 6.64 2.09 1.28
N LEU A 534 6.84 0.79 1.04
CA LEU A 534 6.82 -0.24 2.08
C LEU A 534 7.90 -0.05 3.16
N SER A 535 8.93 0.76 2.92
CA SER A 535 9.93 1.13 3.93
C SER A 535 9.29 1.68 5.21
N TYR A 536 8.21 2.46 5.13
CA TYR A 536 7.46 2.90 6.32
C TYR A 536 6.89 1.72 7.12
N PHE A 537 6.34 0.71 6.44
CA PHE A 537 5.85 -0.51 7.07
C PHE A 537 6.96 -1.29 7.78
N TYR A 538 8.08 -1.51 7.10
CA TYR A 538 9.26 -2.15 7.70
C TYR A 538 9.74 -1.36 8.94
N GLY A 539 9.69 -0.03 8.90
CA GLY A 539 10.07 0.81 10.05
C GLY A 539 9.15 0.58 11.25
N MET A 540 7.83 0.45 11.02
CA MET A 540 6.87 0.11 12.07
C MET A 540 7.13 -1.28 12.65
N VAL A 541 7.44 -2.26 11.79
CA VAL A 541 7.82 -3.63 12.23
C VAL A 541 9.08 -3.61 13.08
N PHE A 542 10.11 -2.83 12.70
CA PHE A 542 11.31 -2.66 13.53
C PHE A 542 10.98 -2.08 14.91
N ILE A 543 10.10 -1.08 15.00
CA ILE A 543 9.67 -0.52 16.28
C ILE A 543 9.01 -1.61 17.14
N ALA A 544 8.05 -2.33 16.58
CA ALA A 544 7.30 -3.36 17.28
C ALA A 544 8.16 -4.55 17.73
N MET A 545 9.05 -5.05 16.85
CA MET A 545 9.85 -6.25 17.09
C MET A 545 11.18 -5.99 17.78
N CYS A 546 11.81 -4.83 17.57
CA CYS A 546 13.16 -4.57 18.08
C CYS A 546 13.17 -3.48 19.17
N TYR A 547 12.52 -2.34 18.93
CA TYR A 547 12.58 -1.20 19.86
C TYR A 547 11.74 -1.41 21.12
N VAL A 548 10.46 -1.77 20.99
CA VAL A 548 9.56 -1.97 22.14
C VAL A 548 10.08 -3.06 23.09
N PRO A 549 10.52 -4.24 22.59
CA PRO A 549 11.15 -5.26 23.44
C PRO A 549 12.42 -4.77 24.15
N LEU A 550 13.24 -3.93 23.49
CA LEU A 550 14.40 -3.31 24.12
C LEU A 550 14.02 -2.40 25.28
N VAL A 551 13.02 -1.52 25.10
CA VAL A 551 12.52 -0.63 26.17
C VAL A 551 12.04 -1.45 27.37
N CYS A 552 11.27 -2.51 27.13
CA CYS A 552 10.80 -3.43 28.17
C CYS A 552 11.97 -4.14 28.87
N CYS A 553 12.93 -4.66 28.11
CA CYS A 553 14.12 -5.33 28.65
C CYS A 553 14.93 -4.40 29.57
N LEU A 554 15.18 -3.17 29.14
CA LEU A 554 15.91 -2.16 29.92
C LEU A 554 15.13 -1.74 31.16
N GLY A 555 13.82 -1.51 31.02
CA GLY A 555 12.93 -1.17 32.14
C GLY A 555 12.94 -2.24 33.22
N CYS A 556 12.74 -3.51 32.86
CA CYS A 556 12.77 -4.63 33.81
C CYS A 556 14.16 -4.80 34.45
N THR A 557 15.23 -4.68 33.67
CA THR A 557 16.61 -4.80 34.16
C THR A 557 16.93 -3.72 35.18
N LEU A 558 16.62 -2.46 34.84
CA LEU A 558 16.88 -1.30 35.68
C LEU A 558 16.02 -1.34 36.96
N TRP A 559 14.77 -1.81 36.85
CA TRP A 559 13.89 -1.97 38.01
C TRP A 559 14.44 -3.00 39.01
N ARG A 560 14.88 -4.17 38.54
CA ARG A 560 15.52 -5.19 39.38
C ARG A 560 16.82 -4.68 40.00
N ARG A 561 17.63 -3.96 39.22
CA ARG A 561 18.86 -3.32 39.72
C ARG A 561 18.57 -2.37 40.88
N ARG A 562 17.54 -1.53 40.74
CA ARG A 562 17.09 -0.63 41.81
C ARG A 562 16.68 -1.39 43.08
N GLN A 563 15.89 -2.46 42.95
CA GLN A 563 15.47 -3.27 44.10
C GLN A 563 16.66 -3.88 44.84
N ALA A 564 17.63 -4.43 44.10
CA ALA A 564 18.82 -5.03 44.68
C ALA A 564 19.70 -4.01 45.42
N LEU A 565 19.91 -2.83 44.84
CA LEU A 565 20.67 -1.76 45.49
C LEU A 565 19.99 -1.28 46.79
N ARG A 566 18.66 -1.18 46.80
CA ARG A 566 17.88 -0.87 48.01
C ARG A 566 17.98 -1.97 49.08
N ALA A 567 18.12 -3.22 48.67
CA ALA A 567 18.33 -4.36 49.56
C ALA A 567 19.82 -4.54 49.98
N GLY A 568 20.72 -3.62 49.60
CA GLY A 568 22.14 -3.70 49.92
C GLY A 568 22.93 -4.72 49.07
N THR A 569 22.32 -5.31 48.05
CA THR A 569 22.98 -6.29 47.16
C THR A 569 23.68 -5.57 46.01
N ALA A 570 25.02 -5.50 46.06
CA ALA A 570 25.82 -4.78 45.07
C ALA A 570 25.81 -5.41 43.66
N ASN A 571 25.65 -6.74 43.56
CA ASN A 571 25.67 -7.50 42.30
C ASN A 571 24.54 -8.55 42.24
N PRO A 572 23.28 -8.14 42.00
CA PRO A 572 22.20 -9.09 41.78
C PRO A 572 22.43 -9.90 40.50
N ALA A 573 22.07 -11.19 40.54
CA ALA A 573 21.98 -12.00 39.33
C ALA A 573 20.83 -11.47 38.45
N VAL A 574 21.18 -10.71 37.40
CA VAL A 574 20.23 -10.29 36.37
C VAL A 574 20.33 -11.26 35.21
N SER A 575 19.24 -11.98 34.95
CA SER A 575 19.15 -12.87 33.79
C SER A 575 19.41 -12.10 32.49
N ALA A 576 20.31 -12.63 31.65
CA ALA A 576 20.58 -12.11 30.32
C ALA A 576 19.54 -12.59 29.28
N LEU A 577 18.60 -13.46 29.65
CA LEU A 577 17.60 -14.03 28.74
C LEU A 577 16.77 -12.96 28.01
N PRO A 578 16.26 -11.89 28.66
CA PRO A 578 15.51 -10.86 27.96
C PRO A 578 16.36 -10.10 26.92
N LEU A 579 17.65 -9.85 27.22
CA LEU A 579 18.56 -9.24 26.26
C LEU A 579 18.83 -10.21 25.09
N ALA A 580 19.07 -11.49 25.38
CA ALA A 580 19.28 -12.50 24.35
C ALA A 580 18.09 -12.60 23.39
N ALA A 581 16.85 -12.50 23.90
CA ALA A 581 15.65 -12.46 23.07
C ALA A 581 15.59 -11.20 22.18
N VAL A 582 15.92 -10.01 22.71
CA VAL A 582 16.00 -8.77 21.92
C VAL A 582 17.06 -8.89 20.82
N LEU A 583 18.23 -9.41 21.15
CA LEU A 583 19.30 -9.61 20.18
C LEU A 583 18.93 -10.64 19.11
N ALA A 584 18.21 -11.70 19.47
CA ALA A 584 17.69 -12.66 18.49
C ALA A 584 16.74 -11.99 17.49
N LEU A 585 15.81 -11.13 17.96
CA LEU A 585 14.90 -10.38 17.08
C LEU A 585 15.65 -9.39 16.17
N GLN A 586 16.67 -8.70 16.69
CA GLN A 586 17.51 -7.80 15.89
C GLN A 586 18.42 -8.55 14.90
N CYS A 587 18.91 -9.74 15.25
CA CYS A 587 19.66 -10.60 14.33
C CYS A 587 18.76 -11.15 13.22
N LEU A 588 17.51 -11.53 13.55
CA LEU A 588 16.51 -11.92 12.56
C LEU A 588 16.23 -10.76 11.60
N TRP A 589 16.04 -9.55 12.12
CA TRP A 589 15.90 -8.33 11.32
C TRP A 589 17.11 -8.11 10.40
N ALA A 590 18.34 -8.19 10.94
CA ALA A 590 19.56 -8.05 10.16
C ALA A 590 19.70 -9.11 9.06
N ALA A 591 19.36 -10.37 9.37
CA ALA A 591 19.43 -11.47 8.42
C ALA A 591 18.53 -11.22 7.20
N LEU A 592 17.34 -10.64 7.36
CA LEU A 592 16.46 -10.31 6.23
C LEU A 592 17.15 -9.41 5.21
N PHE A 593 17.83 -8.35 5.66
CA PHE A 593 18.48 -7.38 4.77
C PHE A 593 19.82 -7.89 4.23
N VAL A 594 20.53 -8.73 4.97
CA VAL A 594 21.76 -9.38 4.48
C VAL A 594 21.44 -10.39 3.39
N LEU A 595 20.35 -11.15 3.54
CA LEU A 595 19.89 -12.09 2.51
C LEU A 595 19.47 -11.36 1.22
N ALA A 596 18.84 -10.20 1.34
CA ALA A 596 18.38 -9.41 0.20
C ALA A 596 19.49 -8.59 -0.49
N TYR A 597 20.39 -7.97 0.28
CA TYR A 597 21.30 -6.92 -0.21
C TYR A 597 22.79 -7.20 0.05
N GLY A 598 23.12 -8.41 0.50
CA GLY A 598 24.47 -8.89 0.72
C GLY A 598 25.12 -8.42 2.05
N TYR A 599 26.34 -8.88 2.29
CA TYR A 599 27.06 -8.62 3.56
C TYR A 599 27.44 -7.16 3.78
N LEU A 600 27.52 -6.35 2.71
CA LEU A 600 27.79 -4.91 2.85
C LEU A 600 26.67 -4.21 3.61
N ALA A 601 25.42 -4.67 3.48
CA ALA A 601 24.30 -4.18 4.27
C ALA A 601 24.56 -4.32 5.77
N LEU A 602 25.20 -5.42 6.20
CA LEU A 602 25.59 -5.63 7.59
C LEU A 602 26.67 -4.63 8.02
N ILE A 603 27.76 -4.54 7.24
CA ILE A 603 28.94 -3.72 7.58
C ILE A 603 28.56 -2.24 7.69
N PHE A 604 27.74 -1.75 6.75
CA PHE A 604 27.32 -0.35 6.68
C PHE A 604 25.88 -0.13 7.19
N GLY A 605 25.36 -1.06 7.99
CA GLY A 605 24.00 -1.02 8.53
C GLY A 605 23.94 -0.61 9.99
N PHE A 606 23.63 0.66 10.29
CA PHE A 606 23.43 1.06 11.68
C PHE A 606 22.26 0.31 12.32
N LEU A 607 21.16 0.10 11.60
CA LEU A 607 20.03 -0.67 12.15
C LEU A 607 20.33 -2.17 12.23
N LEU A 608 21.35 -2.67 11.53
CA LEU A 608 21.69 -4.08 11.49
C LEU A 608 22.77 -4.44 12.52
N VAL A 609 23.76 -3.57 12.75
CA VAL A 609 24.88 -3.78 13.70
C VAL A 609 24.87 -2.76 14.83
N GLY A 610 24.62 -1.48 14.51
CA GLY A 610 24.59 -0.41 15.50
C GLY A 610 23.50 -0.60 16.56
N ALA A 611 22.29 -1.00 16.16
CA ALA A 611 21.18 -1.25 17.09
C ALA A 611 21.49 -2.38 18.10
N PRO A 612 21.98 -3.58 17.69
CA PRO A 612 22.50 -4.58 18.62
C PRO A 612 23.58 -4.06 19.58
N VAL A 613 24.56 -3.31 19.08
CA VAL A 613 25.62 -2.72 19.93
C VAL A 613 25.01 -1.78 20.96
N VAL A 614 24.08 -0.90 20.55
CA VAL A 614 23.35 0.00 21.44
C VAL A 614 22.57 -0.79 22.50
N SER A 615 21.93 -1.90 22.13
CA SER A 615 21.19 -2.76 23.05
C SER A 615 22.10 -3.41 24.11
N VAL A 616 23.24 -3.98 23.70
CA VAL A 616 24.22 -4.58 24.63
C VAL A 616 24.78 -3.52 25.58
N VAL A 617 25.23 -2.38 25.04
CA VAL A 617 25.82 -1.29 25.82
C VAL A 617 24.80 -0.74 26.81
N SER A 618 23.57 -0.46 26.37
CA SER A 618 22.50 0.07 27.23
C SER A 618 22.12 -0.92 28.34
N TRP A 619 22.03 -2.21 28.02
CA TRP A 619 21.74 -3.24 29.02
C TRP A 619 22.86 -3.37 30.05
N GLN A 620 24.12 -3.38 29.61
CA GLN A 620 25.26 -3.44 30.52
C GLN A 620 25.28 -2.22 31.45
N ARG A 621 25.00 -1.02 30.92
CA ARG A 621 24.86 0.21 31.74
C ARG A 621 23.71 0.13 32.73
N ALA A 622 22.56 -0.43 32.35
CA ALA A 622 21.43 -0.63 33.25
C ALA A 622 21.76 -1.63 34.38
N ARG A 623 22.48 -2.71 34.07
CA ARG A 623 22.87 -3.74 35.04
C ARG A 623 23.92 -3.26 36.05
N THR A 624 24.87 -2.45 35.61
CA THR A 624 25.99 -1.98 36.46
C THR A 624 25.78 -0.57 37.02
N LEU A 625 24.55 -0.04 36.95
CA LEU A 625 24.28 1.34 37.38
C LEU A 625 24.53 1.51 38.90
N PRO A 626 25.26 2.55 39.33
CA PRO A 626 25.47 2.85 40.76
C PRO A 626 24.29 3.61 41.37
N TYR A 627 24.10 3.48 42.70
CA TYR A 627 22.94 4.04 43.40
C TYR A 627 22.80 5.57 43.27
N HIS A 628 23.90 6.34 43.29
CA HIS A 628 23.85 7.81 43.18
C HIS A 628 23.18 8.30 41.88
N ARG A 629 23.18 7.49 40.81
CA ARG A 629 22.49 7.80 39.53
C ARG A 629 20.97 7.59 39.61
N LEU A 630 20.46 6.96 40.67
CA LEU A 630 19.05 6.71 40.91
C LEU A 630 18.41 7.74 41.86
N GLU A 631 19.21 8.51 42.60
CA GLU A 631 18.73 9.46 43.62
C GLU A 631 17.65 10.41 43.10
N LYS A 632 17.80 10.87 41.86
CA LYS A 632 16.82 11.75 41.21
C LYS A 632 15.43 11.10 41.14
N PHE A 633 15.37 9.82 40.77
CA PHE A 633 14.12 9.07 40.73
C PHE A 633 13.61 8.76 42.14
N GLU A 634 14.50 8.45 43.09
CA GLU A 634 14.10 8.12 44.46
C GLU A 634 13.39 9.28 45.16
N ARG A 635 13.77 10.52 44.85
CA ARG A 635 13.07 11.72 45.35
C ARG A 635 11.63 11.81 44.85
N PHE A 636 11.33 11.32 43.65
CA PHE A 636 9.97 11.30 43.09
C PHE A 636 9.07 10.21 43.71
N VAL A 637 9.67 9.13 44.20
CA VAL A 637 8.94 8.02 44.85
C VAL A 637 8.81 8.23 46.37
N GLY A 638 9.74 8.97 46.99
CA GLY A 638 9.88 9.13 48.44
C GLY A 638 9.42 10.47 49.03
N GLY A 639 8.67 11.30 48.30
CA GLY A 639 8.25 12.65 48.70
C GLY A 639 7.27 12.76 49.89
N GLY A 640 7.21 11.77 50.79
CA GLY A 640 6.35 11.78 51.99
C GLY A 640 7.09 11.67 53.33
N ALA A 641 8.42 11.52 53.36
CA ALA A 641 9.16 11.32 54.60
C ALA A 641 10.39 12.23 54.69
N ALA A 642 10.16 13.52 54.89
CA ALA A 642 11.18 14.46 55.38
C ALA A 642 10.50 15.52 56.24
N ASN A 643 9.95 15.09 57.37
CA ASN A 643 9.63 15.95 58.51
C ASN A 643 9.88 15.12 59.78
N ASP A 644 11.15 14.81 60.04
CA ASP A 644 11.61 14.38 61.34
C ASP A 644 13.03 14.92 61.53
N GLY A 645 13.20 15.82 62.49
CA GLY A 645 14.52 16.21 62.96
C GLY A 645 14.67 17.65 63.44
N THR A 646 14.13 17.98 64.62
CA THR A 646 14.85 18.85 65.56
C THR A 646 14.71 18.32 66.97
N ALA A 647 15.50 17.28 67.28
CA ALA A 647 15.95 17.01 68.64
C ALA A 647 17.26 17.79 68.84
N THR A 648 17.18 18.96 69.46
CA THR A 648 18.37 19.68 69.97
C THR A 648 18.68 19.19 71.37
N SER A 649 19.73 18.40 71.48
CA SER A 649 20.48 18.21 72.72
C SER A 649 21.23 19.49 73.09
N LYS A 650 21.00 20.03 74.28
CA LYS A 650 21.99 20.86 74.99
C LYS A 650 22.17 20.31 76.39
N ALA A 651 23.42 19.96 76.69
CA ALA A 651 23.90 19.56 78.00
C ALA A 651 24.26 20.80 78.84
N GLY A 652 23.99 20.70 80.15
CA GLY A 652 24.82 21.21 81.27
C GLY A 652 24.78 22.70 81.62
N SER A 653 24.20 23.04 82.78
CA SER A 653 24.89 23.70 83.91
C SER A 653 23.92 23.96 85.08
N SER A 654 24.44 23.80 86.30
CA SER A 654 23.87 23.95 87.66
C SER A 654 22.94 22.84 88.15
#